data_AF-A0A0S8ANF8-F1
#
_entry.id   AF-A0A0S8ANF8-F1
#
_cell.length_a   1.000
_cell.length_b   1.000
_cell.length_c   1.000
_cell.angle_alpha   90.00
_cell.angle_beta   90.00
_cell.angle_gamma   90.00
#
_symmetry.space_group_name_H-M   'P 1'
#
loop_
_entity.id
_entity.type
_entity.pdbx_description
1 polymer ?
#
loop_
_entity_poly.entity_id
_entity_poly.type
_entity_poly.pdbx_seq_one_letter_code
_entity_poly.pdbx_strand_id
1 'polypeptide(L)'
;MDLTLIFHIFATIGFGLALLLAFRIQKNLLGHPSRIFLTLFLLIYFLVGVSNVLKEGGVTNYFDRFEYFAEILFPPAFLFFIFPIFSLYIFSIYMKQDFEKRMEIEESLIESEKKFRNISEEIADGVAVIIDGKIKWVNKAFPGIFGYEYDELLDMDIGSLIQSVKPSPSENFPVRNNPSNSLTETRYETIGFLKDGSRIAIEASEKSITFDDRPAQQIIARDITERKLAQEEITRAKMEWEQTFNTVPDMITILDSRNKIIRVNKSMAEHLNCSPEELIGKNFHLLVHGNENPEELNSPDSIAAYCEGQSVEIYEERPNNHYLVSISPLNDDRGNYIGSVRVAHDITELKQVQNELETTRAFLQSIIDGVAESIMVISRDYRILLTNKAASELHEHDLPTADTHFCYQVSHHSSTPCHGDEHPCPLQKVLETKQPVTLVHNHMRADGTEYSIEIGASPIIGSDGEVSGIIEVGRDITEKLLLEKEEREFRARLFQQQKDQSIALIAKGIAHDFNNLLGTVIGNVDLLQMGTAPKEDECGIVEAIGSAAHRMSDLTTQLLAYAKGGTYKLERFVLNSLILQTLKFSHTGEATKIKISHNLAKDLWPILGDPNQMKQMLVNIFTNAFEAMEETGGTLNVETRNVIKKRDWDCSFHNVHPKGSYISIDITNTGPEIPKEIASQIFEPFYTTKSLGRGLGLAAVAGIVQNHGGCVSFDSTTEKTTFHILLPRAKENTENSENEILNHPAMTSGQNLIH
;
A
#
# COMPACT_ATOMS: atom_id res chain seq x y z
N MET A 1 -49.57 67.45 126.95
CA MET A 1 -48.53 66.41 126.87
C MET A 1 -47.24 67.05 127.36
N ASP A 2 -46.62 66.47 128.38
CA ASP A 2 -45.45 67.03 129.06
C ASP A 2 -44.22 66.99 128.15
N LEU A 3 -43.38 68.03 128.18
CA LEU A 3 -42.26 68.19 127.23
C LEU A 3 -41.23 67.06 127.38
N THR A 4 -41.10 66.55 128.60
CA THR A 4 -40.23 65.44 129.00
C THR A 4 -40.61 64.14 128.29
N LEU A 5 -41.91 63.85 128.19
CA LEU A 5 -42.39 62.63 127.54
C LEU A 5 -42.07 62.65 126.05
N ILE A 6 -42.19 63.82 125.41
CA ILE A 6 -41.80 64.00 124.01
C ILE A 6 -40.30 63.74 123.83
N PHE A 7 -39.46 64.24 124.74
CA PHE A 7 -38.02 64.02 124.68
C PHE A 7 -37.66 62.54 124.83
N HIS A 8 -38.28 61.83 125.79
CA HIS A 8 -38.08 60.40 125.98
C HIS A 8 -38.54 59.59 124.75
N ILE A 9 -39.66 59.97 124.12
CA ILE A 9 -40.13 59.32 122.87
C ILE A 9 -39.10 59.53 121.75
N PHE A 10 -38.61 60.75 121.53
CA PHE A 10 -37.60 61.01 120.51
C PHE A 10 -36.28 60.31 120.79
N ALA A 11 -35.83 60.27 122.05
CA ALA A 11 -34.64 59.53 122.44
C ALA A 11 -34.80 58.02 122.19
N THR A 12 -35.96 57.44 122.52
CA THR A 12 -36.24 56.02 122.32
C THR A 12 -36.33 55.66 120.83
N ILE A 13 -36.98 56.51 120.01
CA ILE A 13 -37.03 56.33 118.55
C ILE A 13 -35.63 56.48 117.93
N GLY A 14 -34.89 57.53 118.32
CA GLY A 14 -33.52 57.76 117.87
C GLY A 14 -32.60 56.60 118.21
N PHE A 15 -32.75 56.01 119.40
CA PHE A 15 -31.96 54.86 119.83
C PHE A 15 -32.37 53.57 119.11
N GLY A 16 -33.67 53.36 118.85
CA GLY A 16 -34.15 52.24 118.03
C GLY A 16 -33.61 52.29 116.60
N LEU A 17 -33.53 53.48 116.01
CA LEU A 17 -32.90 53.73 114.71
C LEU A 17 -31.38 53.45 114.75
N ALA A 18 -30.69 53.86 115.81
CA ALA A 18 -29.28 53.54 116.02
C ALA A 18 -29.06 52.01 116.17
N LEU A 19 -29.98 51.29 116.80
CA LEU A 19 -29.96 49.83 116.94
C LEU A 19 -30.09 49.13 115.58
N LEU A 20 -31.02 49.60 114.74
CA LEU A 20 -31.17 49.10 113.37
C LEU A 20 -29.93 49.38 112.52
N LEU A 21 -29.33 50.57 112.64
CA LEU A 21 -28.07 50.92 111.98
C LEU A 21 -26.91 50.05 112.49
N ALA A 22 -26.80 49.81 113.80
CA ALA A 22 -25.79 48.93 114.38
C ALA A 22 -25.93 47.49 113.88
N PHE A 23 -27.14 46.94 113.81
CA PHE A 23 -27.40 45.60 113.25
C PHE A 23 -27.03 45.51 111.76
N ARG A 24 -27.21 46.61 111.00
CA ARG A 24 -26.88 46.66 109.57
C ARG A 24 -25.37 46.81 109.34
N ILE A 25 -24.68 47.61 110.15
CA ILE A 25 -23.22 47.82 110.11
C ILE A 25 -22.47 46.59 110.62
N GLN A 26 -23.03 45.86 111.60
CA GLN A 26 -22.35 44.72 112.23
C GLN A 26 -22.13 43.53 111.30
N LYS A 27 -22.88 43.36 110.20
CA LYS A 27 -22.74 42.15 109.38
C LYS A 27 -21.32 41.94 108.85
N ASN A 28 -20.54 43.01 108.63
CA ASN A 28 -19.27 42.94 107.91
C ASN A 28 -18.00 43.25 108.73
N LEU A 29 -18.06 43.62 110.02
CA LEU A 29 -16.87 44.19 110.71
C LEU A 29 -16.55 43.68 112.13
N LEU A 30 -17.37 42.86 112.80
CA LEU A 30 -17.10 42.38 114.18
C LEU A 30 -17.15 40.84 114.29
N GLY A 31 -16.41 40.23 115.22
CA GLY A 31 -16.48 38.78 115.48
C GLY A 31 -17.78 38.34 116.18
N HIS A 32 -18.20 37.08 115.99
CA HIS A 32 -19.47 36.54 116.47
C HIS A 32 -19.75 36.75 117.98
N PRO A 33 -18.81 36.52 118.91
CA PRO A 33 -19.06 36.76 120.34
C PRO A 33 -19.19 38.24 120.69
N SER A 34 -18.42 39.12 120.04
CA SER A 34 -18.46 40.57 120.23
C SER A 34 -19.78 41.17 119.74
N ARG A 35 -20.37 40.62 118.67
CA ARG A 35 -21.67 41.04 118.16
C ARG A 35 -22.78 40.75 119.17
N ILE A 36 -22.84 39.52 119.67
CA ILE A 36 -23.84 39.10 120.66
C ILE A 36 -23.82 40.02 121.87
N PHE A 37 -22.63 40.33 122.40
CA PHE A 37 -22.48 41.22 123.55
C PHE A 37 -22.98 42.64 123.28
N LEU A 38 -22.58 43.26 122.16
CA LEU A 38 -23.01 44.62 121.82
C LEU A 38 -24.52 44.69 121.59
N THR A 39 -25.08 43.68 120.93
CA THR A 39 -26.52 43.58 120.67
C THR A 39 -27.31 43.45 121.97
N LEU A 40 -26.89 42.56 122.88
CA LEU A 40 -27.55 42.38 124.18
C LEU A 40 -27.56 43.69 124.99
N PHE A 41 -26.44 44.42 124.93
CA PHE A 41 -26.25 45.67 125.65
C PHE A 41 -27.12 46.81 125.13
N LEU A 42 -27.16 47.00 123.80
CA LEU A 42 -28.05 47.99 123.19
C LEU A 42 -29.53 47.67 123.44
N LEU A 43 -29.90 46.39 123.46
CA LEU A 43 -31.26 45.96 123.78
C LEU A 43 -31.65 46.35 125.22
N ILE A 44 -30.76 46.13 126.19
CA ILE A 44 -30.99 46.54 127.59
C ILE A 44 -31.21 48.05 127.67
N TYR A 45 -30.39 48.85 126.98
CA TYR A 45 -30.52 50.31 127.01
C TYR A 45 -31.81 50.80 126.34
N PHE A 46 -32.22 50.16 125.25
CA PHE A 46 -33.51 50.44 124.60
C PHE A 46 -34.68 50.11 125.52
N LEU A 47 -34.62 48.99 126.23
CA LEU A 47 -35.66 48.60 127.20
C LEU A 47 -35.77 49.61 128.36
N VAL A 48 -34.65 50.16 128.84
CA VAL A 48 -34.65 51.24 129.84
C VAL A 48 -35.31 52.51 129.27
N GLY A 49 -34.96 52.91 128.04
CA GLY A 49 -35.60 54.06 127.39
C GLY A 49 -37.11 53.90 127.22
N VAL A 50 -37.56 52.73 126.75
CA VAL A 50 -38.99 52.40 126.65
C VAL A 50 -39.67 52.41 128.01
N SER A 51 -39.02 51.87 129.05
CA SER A 51 -39.52 51.90 130.42
C SER A 51 -39.80 53.35 130.87
N ASN A 52 -38.88 54.28 130.59
CA ASN A 52 -39.03 55.68 131.01
C ASN A 52 -40.19 56.38 130.28
N VAL A 53 -40.35 56.11 128.98
CA VAL A 53 -41.50 56.60 128.20
C VAL A 53 -42.81 56.09 128.80
N LEU A 54 -42.90 54.81 129.15
CA LEU A 54 -44.12 54.22 129.71
C LEU A 54 -44.44 54.80 131.10
N LYS A 55 -43.41 55.04 131.92
CA LYS A 55 -43.54 55.64 133.24
C LYS A 55 -44.09 57.07 133.17
N GLU A 56 -43.50 57.94 132.34
CA GLU A 56 -44.01 59.31 132.16
C GLU A 56 -45.38 59.36 131.49
N GLY A 57 -45.73 58.33 130.68
CA GLY A 57 -47.05 58.16 130.09
C GLY A 57 -48.15 57.72 131.07
N GLY A 58 -47.83 57.50 132.35
CA GLY A 58 -48.77 57.09 133.40
C GLY A 58 -49.11 55.60 133.41
N VAL A 59 -48.39 54.78 132.64
CA VAL A 59 -48.66 53.34 132.48
C VAL A 59 -47.69 52.53 133.34
N THR A 60 -48.05 52.35 134.62
CA THR A 60 -47.46 51.42 135.62
C THR A 60 -45.96 51.55 136.01
N ASN A 61 -45.69 51.70 137.31
CA ASN A 61 -44.35 51.83 137.93
C ASN A 61 -43.55 50.51 138.11
N TYR A 62 -43.79 49.46 137.31
CA TYR A 62 -43.23 48.13 137.59
C TYR A 62 -41.71 48.00 137.36
N PHE A 63 -41.09 48.93 136.62
CA PHE A 63 -39.70 48.81 136.14
C PHE A 63 -38.65 49.66 136.86
N ASP A 64 -39.03 50.46 137.87
CA ASP A 64 -38.12 51.41 138.57
C ASP A 64 -36.86 50.76 139.18
N ARG A 65 -36.94 49.50 139.63
CA ARG A 65 -35.77 48.80 140.18
C ARG A 65 -34.75 48.41 139.13
N PHE A 66 -35.16 48.16 137.88
CA PHE A 66 -34.27 47.70 136.82
C PHE A 66 -33.41 48.83 136.26
N GLU A 67 -33.99 50.02 136.16
CA GLU A 67 -33.32 51.22 135.66
C GLU A 67 -32.11 51.61 136.52
N TYR A 68 -32.28 51.61 137.84
CA TYR A 68 -31.21 51.95 138.79
C TYR A 68 -30.01 50.98 138.71
N PHE A 69 -30.27 49.68 138.48
CA PHE A 69 -29.20 48.69 138.28
C PHE A 69 -28.48 48.88 136.95
N ALA A 70 -29.19 49.26 135.89
CA ALA A 70 -28.60 49.46 134.56
C ALA A 70 -27.67 50.68 134.52
N GLU A 71 -28.03 51.81 135.16
CA GLU A 71 -27.19 53.01 135.20
C GLU A 71 -25.87 52.80 135.95
N ILE A 72 -25.87 52.00 137.03
CA ILE A 72 -24.68 51.77 137.86
C ILE A 72 -23.68 50.81 137.17
N LEU A 73 -24.16 49.78 136.47
CA LEU A 73 -23.28 48.78 135.86
C LEU A 73 -22.63 49.22 134.55
N PHE A 74 -23.17 50.24 133.88
CA PHE A 74 -22.81 50.57 132.49
C PHE A 74 -21.38 51.10 132.31
N PRO A 75 -20.89 52.08 133.11
CA PRO A 75 -19.56 52.66 132.87
C PRO A 75 -18.38 51.71 133.10
N PRO A 76 -18.36 50.85 134.16
CA PRO A 76 -17.25 49.92 134.39
C PRO A 76 -17.16 48.81 133.33
N ALA A 77 -18.31 48.26 132.90
CA ALA A 77 -18.34 47.14 131.97
C ALA A 77 -17.83 47.52 130.57
N PHE A 78 -18.13 48.73 130.11
CA PHE A 78 -17.71 49.22 128.79
C PHE A 78 -16.19 49.42 128.71
N LEU A 79 -15.58 50.02 129.74
CA LEU A 79 -14.14 50.29 129.76
C LEU A 79 -13.29 49.02 129.90
N PHE A 80 -13.73 48.04 130.69
CA PHE A 80 -12.91 46.86 130.96
C PHE A 80 -12.98 45.76 129.89
N PHE A 81 -14.12 45.58 129.21
CA PHE A 81 -14.31 44.43 128.32
C PHE A 81 -14.30 44.75 126.82
N ILE A 82 -14.76 45.93 126.40
CA ILE A 82 -14.95 46.22 124.97
C ILE A 82 -13.71 46.84 124.30
N PHE A 83 -12.98 47.71 125.00
CA PHE A 83 -11.84 48.43 124.42
C PHE A 83 -10.65 47.52 124.00
N PRO A 84 -10.24 46.51 124.80
CA PRO A 84 -9.08 45.66 124.44
C PRO A 84 -9.35 44.72 123.26
N ILE A 85 -10.59 44.25 123.09
CA ILE A 85 -10.97 43.32 122.01
C ILE A 85 -10.97 44.05 120.66
N PHE A 86 -11.34 45.34 120.66
CA PHE A 86 -11.40 46.14 119.44
C PHE A 86 -10.00 46.45 118.89
N SER A 87 -8.99 46.66 119.75
CA SER A 87 -7.62 46.95 119.30
C SER A 87 -6.93 45.72 118.69
N LEU A 88 -7.12 44.52 119.25
CA LEU A 88 -6.58 43.26 118.72
C LEU A 88 -7.14 42.90 117.33
N TYR A 89 -8.40 43.23 117.07
CA TYR A 89 -9.04 42.95 115.79
C TYR A 89 -8.44 43.77 114.64
N ILE A 90 -8.18 45.07 114.87
CA ILE A 90 -7.56 45.97 113.87
C ILE A 90 -6.15 45.48 113.49
N PHE A 91 -5.36 45.01 114.45
CA PHE A 91 -4.01 44.51 114.18
C PHE A 91 -4.00 43.25 113.29
N SER A 92 -4.98 42.35 113.43
CA SER A 92 -5.08 41.13 112.60
C SER A 92 -5.40 41.42 111.13
N ILE A 93 -6.15 42.49 110.84
CA ILE A 93 -6.51 42.90 109.47
C ILE A 93 -5.26 43.39 108.72
N TYR A 94 -4.39 44.13 109.40
CA TYR A 94 -3.19 44.71 108.79
C TYR A 94 -2.16 43.64 108.39
N MET A 95 -1.96 42.62 109.24
CA MET A 95 -1.05 41.51 108.94
C MET A 95 -1.54 40.62 107.78
N LYS A 96 -2.86 40.50 107.59
CA LYS A 96 -3.44 39.69 106.51
C LYS A 96 -3.22 40.33 105.13
N GLN A 97 -3.31 41.67 105.03
CA GLN A 97 -3.11 42.39 103.78
C GLN A 97 -1.66 42.35 103.27
N ASP A 98 -0.66 42.33 104.15
CA ASP A 98 0.75 42.27 103.73
C ASP A 98 1.16 40.87 103.22
N PHE A 99 0.58 39.82 103.79
CA PHE A 99 0.84 38.43 103.37
C PHE A 99 0.21 38.08 102.03
N GLU A 100 -1.05 38.49 101.79
CA GLU A 100 -1.76 38.25 100.53
C GLU A 100 -1.03 38.91 99.33
N LYS A 101 -0.47 40.11 99.53
CA LYS A 101 0.22 40.87 98.49
C LYS A 101 1.55 40.24 98.05
N ARG A 102 2.26 39.54 98.95
CA ARG A 102 3.50 38.83 98.61
C ARG A 102 3.24 37.54 97.84
N MET A 103 2.21 36.79 98.23
CA MET A 103 1.80 35.58 97.50
C MET A 103 1.38 35.88 96.06
N GLU A 104 0.60 36.93 95.83
CA GLU A 104 0.08 37.27 94.49
C GLU A 104 1.20 37.63 93.49
N ILE A 105 2.28 38.27 93.95
CA ILE A 105 3.45 38.57 93.11
C ILE A 105 4.21 37.30 92.75
N GLU A 106 4.45 36.41 93.73
CA GLU A 106 5.21 35.17 93.52
C GLU A 106 4.45 34.19 92.62
N GLU A 107 3.12 34.08 92.80
CA GLU A 107 2.25 33.25 91.98
C GLU A 107 2.18 33.77 90.53
N SER A 108 2.07 35.10 90.34
CA SER A 108 2.08 35.72 89.00
C SER A 108 3.41 35.53 88.26
N LEU A 109 4.53 35.50 88.97
CA LEU A 109 5.85 35.29 88.39
C LEU A 109 6.00 33.83 87.92
N ILE A 110 5.62 32.87 88.77
CA ILE A 110 5.64 31.43 88.43
C ILE A 110 4.67 31.12 87.29
N GLU A 111 3.49 31.73 87.27
CA GLU A 111 2.50 31.54 86.21
C GLU A 111 2.96 32.16 84.89
N SER A 112 3.57 33.35 84.91
CA SER A 112 4.17 33.98 83.73
C SER A 112 5.35 33.16 83.18
N GLU A 113 6.23 32.65 84.04
CA GLU A 113 7.36 31.80 83.63
C GLU A 113 6.89 30.47 83.02
N LYS A 114 5.91 29.80 83.65
CA LYS A 114 5.31 28.57 83.09
C LYS A 114 4.60 28.84 81.77
N LYS A 115 3.88 29.95 81.65
CA LYS A 115 3.17 30.33 80.43
C LYS A 115 4.15 30.63 79.29
N PHE A 116 5.23 31.36 79.57
CA PHE A 116 6.27 31.63 78.58
C PHE A 116 6.99 30.33 78.16
N ARG A 117 7.35 29.47 79.12
CA ARG A 117 7.99 28.18 78.87
C ARG A 117 7.11 27.28 77.99
N ASN A 118 5.84 27.07 78.35
CA ASN A 118 4.91 26.24 77.58
C ASN A 118 4.68 26.79 76.16
N ILE A 119 4.49 28.11 76.00
CA ILE A 119 4.30 28.70 74.66
C ILE A 119 5.55 28.47 73.79
N SER A 120 6.75 28.59 74.35
CA SER A 120 7.98 28.36 73.59
C SER A 120 8.25 26.88 73.28
N GLU A 121 7.87 25.96 74.18
CA GLU A 121 8.09 24.52 74.05
C GLU A 121 7.05 23.78 73.19
N GLU A 122 5.82 24.30 73.07
CA GLU A 122 4.73 23.67 72.30
C GLU A 122 4.60 24.18 70.86
N ILE A 123 5.34 25.22 70.46
CA ILE A 123 5.37 25.67 69.06
C ILE A 123 6.08 24.62 68.20
N ALA A 124 5.47 24.29 67.05
CA ALA A 124 6.01 23.33 66.09
C ALA A 124 7.29 23.82 65.38
N ASP A 125 7.48 25.13 65.32
CA ASP A 125 8.71 25.74 64.81
C ASP A 125 9.83 25.58 65.84
N GLY A 126 11.02 25.20 65.35
CA GLY A 126 12.22 25.17 66.17
C GLY A 126 12.66 26.59 66.49
N VAL A 127 12.89 26.89 67.76
CA VAL A 127 13.45 28.17 68.21
C VAL A 127 14.82 27.91 68.80
N ALA A 128 15.83 28.63 68.32
CA ALA A 128 17.18 28.63 68.87
C ALA A 128 17.62 30.04 69.24
N VAL A 129 18.43 30.16 70.30
CA VAL A 129 19.13 31.39 70.69
C VAL A 129 20.62 31.18 70.49
N ILE A 130 21.25 32.12 69.80
CA ILE A 130 22.62 32.03 69.31
C ILE A 130 23.43 33.19 69.85
N ILE A 131 24.60 32.91 70.40
CA ILE A 131 25.58 33.90 70.86
C ILE A 131 26.92 33.53 70.21
N ASP A 132 27.55 34.50 69.55
CA ASP A 132 28.83 34.33 68.84
C ASP A 132 28.82 33.16 67.83
N GLY A 133 27.70 32.96 67.13
CA GLY A 133 27.53 31.87 66.14
C GLY A 133 27.20 30.49 66.74
N LYS A 134 27.21 30.36 68.07
CA LYS A 134 26.94 29.10 68.75
C LYS A 134 25.56 29.06 69.38
N ILE A 135 24.91 27.90 69.31
CA ILE A 135 23.60 27.67 69.92
C ILE A 135 23.76 27.61 71.44
N LYS A 136 23.01 28.45 72.16
CA LYS A 136 23.04 28.50 73.63
C LYS A 136 21.77 27.98 74.28
N TRP A 137 20.67 27.99 73.54
CA TRP A 137 19.40 27.48 73.99
C TRP A 137 18.55 27.10 72.78
N VAL A 138 17.74 26.06 72.92
CA VAL A 138 16.75 25.67 71.93
C VAL A 138 15.43 25.32 72.60
N ASN A 139 14.31 25.39 71.88
CA ASN A 139 13.05 24.81 72.33
C ASN A 139 12.98 23.31 71.99
N LYS A 140 11.93 22.63 72.44
CA LYS A 140 11.73 21.19 72.21
C LYS A 140 11.62 20.77 70.74
N ALA A 141 11.12 21.66 69.86
CA ALA A 141 10.92 21.35 68.45
C ALA A 141 12.22 21.39 67.62
N PHE A 142 13.16 22.28 67.97
CA PHE A 142 14.39 22.48 67.20
C PHE A 142 15.26 21.21 67.09
N PRO A 143 15.51 20.41 68.15
CA PRO A 143 16.20 19.13 68.04
C PRO A 143 15.51 18.14 67.09
N GLY A 144 14.18 18.10 67.13
CA GLY A 144 13.37 17.22 66.27
C GLY A 144 13.47 17.57 64.78
N ILE A 145 13.59 18.86 64.43
CA ILE A 145 13.76 19.30 63.04
C ILE A 145 15.09 18.84 62.45
N PHE A 146 16.18 18.88 63.23
CA PHE A 146 17.52 18.55 62.73
C PHE A 146 17.99 17.11 63.04
N GLY A 147 17.24 16.37 63.85
CA GLY A 147 17.56 14.99 64.25
C GLY A 147 18.71 14.88 65.26
N TYR A 148 18.93 15.93 66.05
CA TYR A 148 19.92 15.96 67.14
C TYR A 148 19.22 15.87 68.50
N GLU A 149 19.96 15.48 69.54
CA GLU A 149 19.50 15.61 70.93
C GLU A 149 19.77 17.02 71.47
N TYR A 150 19.02 17.45 72.49
CA TYR A 150 19.15 18.81 73.08
C TYR A 150 20.59 19.14 73.48
N ASP A 151 21.26 18.23 74.19
CA ASP A 151 22.61 18.43 74.71
C ASP A 151 23.68 18.45 73.61
N GLU A 152 23.42 17.80 72.47
CA GLU A 152 24.35 17.78 71.33
C GLU A 152 24.34 19.10 70.57
N LEU A 153 23.23 19.85 70.64
CA LEU A 153 23.06 21.12 69.94
C LEU A 153 23.69 22.29 70.70
N LEU A 154 23.84 22.19 72.02
CA LEU A 154 24.45 23.24 72.82
C LEU A 154 25.92 23.44 72.40
N ASP A 155 26.31 24.70 72.20
CA ASP A 155 27.61 25.14 71.70
C ASP A 155 27.98 24.73 70.27
N MET A 156 27.08 24.07 69.54
CA MET A 156 27.24 23.77 68.12
C MET A 156 27.15 25.05 67.29
N ASP A 157 27.94 25.12 66.22
CA ASP A 157 27.89 26.22 65.25
C ASP A 157 26.62 26.11 64.40
N ILE A 158 25.79 27.16 64.41
CA ILE A 158 24.55 27.18 63.63
C ILE A 158 24.80 27.02 62.12
N GLY A 159 25.96 27.47 61.64
CA GLY A 159 26.35 27.36 60.23
C GLY A 159 26.55 25.92 59.76
N SER A 160 26.67 24.96 60.68
CA SER A 160 26.72 23.53 60.37
C SER A 160 25.33 22.91 60.14
N LEU A 161 24.28 23.50 60.74
CA LEU A 161 22.91 23.00 60.66
C LEU A 161 22.09 23.70 59.59
N ILE A 162 22.32 25.00 59.39
CA ILE A 162 21.59 25.81 58.42
C ILE A 162 22.60 26.43 57.48
N GLN A 163 22.42 26.22 56.17
CA GLN A 163 23.22 26.91 55.18
C GLN A 163 23.00 28.42 55.34
N SER A 164 24.01 29.16 55.80
CA SER A 164 23.89 30.61 55.88
C SER A 164 23.84 31.15 54.46
N VAL A 165 22.64 31.52 53.99
CA VAL A 165 22.52 32.43 52.86
C VAL A 165 22.87 33.79 53.43
N LYS A 166 24.17 34.13 53.52
CA LYS A 166 24.52 35.55 53.64
C LYS A 166 23.92 36.20 52.40
N PRO A 167 22.93 37.11 52.49
CA PRO A 167 22.60 37.93 51.34
C PRO A 167 23.91 38.59 50.93
N SER A 168 24.28 38.47 49.66
CA SER A 168 25.42 39.24 49.14
C SER A 168 25.17 40.71 49.51
N PRO A 169 26.16 41.46 50.01
CA PRO A 169 26.02 42.90 50.16
C PRO A 169 25.98 43.50 48.74
N SER A 170 24.81 43.47 48.09
CA SER A 170 24.52 44.33 46.96
C SER A 170 24.30 45.73 47.53
N GLU A 171 25.34 46.54 47.38
CA GLU A 171 25.35 47.98 47.14
C GLU A 171 24.03 48.75 47.41
N ASN A 172 24.15 49.78 48.25
CA ASN A 172 23.20 50.87 48.52
C ASN A 172 22.04 50.61 49.49
N PHE A 173 22.35 50.59 50.79
CA PHE A 173 21.51 51.26 51.78
C PHE A 173 22.33 52.31 52.54
N PRO A 174 21.94 53.60 52.54
CA PRO A 174 22.68 54.61 53.27
C PRO A 174 22.52 54.38 54.77
N VAL A 175 23.65 54.18 55.45
CA VAL A 175 23.74 54.21 56.90
C VAL A 175 23.33 55.61 57.38
N ARG A 176 22.07 55.77 57.77
CA ARG A 176 21.65 56.88 58.62
C ARG A 176 21.82 56.43 60.07
N ASN A 177 22.87 56.96 60.70
CA ASN A 177 23.04 56.92 62.14
C ASN A 177 21.80 57.49 62.82
N ASN A 178 20.94 56.63 63.37
CA ASN A 178 19.92 57.03 64.33
C ASN A 178 19.79 55.92 65.39
N PRO A 179 20.19 56.17 66.65
CA PRO A 179 20.19 55.17 67.70
C PRO A 179 18.81 55.11 68.38
N SER A 180 17.77 54.74 67.63
CA SER A 180 16.45 54.43 68.19
C SER A 180 15.57 53.63 67.21
N ASN A 181 15.23 52.40 67.61
CA ASN A 181 14.11 51.57 67.13
C ASN A 181 13.99 51.25 65.62
N SER A 182 14.48 50.08 65.20
CA SER A 182 13.62 48.98 64.71
C SER A 182 14.43 47.68 64.57
N LEU A 183 13.95 46.62 65.21
CA LEU A 183 14.47 45.25 65.06
C LEU A 183 13.92 44.68 63.75
N THR A 184 14.70 44.65 62.68
CA THR A 184 14.31 44.03 61.41
C THR A 184 14.38 42.51 61.51
N GLU A 185 13.22 41.85 61.60
CA GLU A 185 13.07 40.41 61.40
C GLU A 185 13.38 40.08 59.92
N THR A 186 14.31 39.17 59.65
CA THR A 186 14.64 38.74 58.29
C THR A 186 14.19 37.31 58.09
N ARG A 187 13.22 37.10 57.19
CA ARG A 187 12.74 35.76 56.78
C ARG A 187 13.35 35.34 55.45
N TYR A 188 13.82 34.10 55.38
CA TYR A 188 14.40 33.55 54.17
C TYR A 188 14.23 32.03 54.11
N GLU A 189 14.20 31.47 52.91
CA GLU A 189 14.23 30.03 52.69
C GLU A 189 15.69 29.58 52.49
N THR A 190 16.07 28.46 53.10
CA THR A 190 17.41 27.90 53.03
C THR A 190 17.38 26.38 53.17
N ILE A 191 18.56 25.75 53.12
CA ILE A 191 18.75 24.32 53.31
C ILE A 191 19.24 24.06 54.73
N GLY A 192 18.53 23.20 55.45
CA GLY A 192 18.98 22.58 56.69
C GLY A 192 19.68 21.25 56.44
N PHE A 193 20.65 20.92 57.26
CA PHE A 193 21.38 19.65 57.24
C PHE A 193 21.02 18.84 58.48
N LEU A 194 20.47 17.65 58.25
CA LEU A 194 20.14 16.69 59.29
C LEU A 194 21.41 15.97 59.79
N LYS A 195 21.33 15.37 60.99
CA LYS A 195 22.44 14.60 61.59
C LYS A 195 22.97 13.46 60.71
N ASP A 196 22.11 12.86 59.90
CA ASP A 196 22.47 11.80 58.95
C ASP A 196 23.09 12.32 57.64
N GLY A 197 23.19 13.65 57.48
CA GLY A 197 23.72 14.33 56.30
C GLY A 197 22.69 14.61 55.20
N SER A 198 21.42 14.20 55.37
CA SER A 198 20.35 14.54 54.44
C SER A 198 19.94 16.02 54.55
N ARG A 199 19.29 16.53 53.50
CA ARG A 199 18.96 17.95 53.36
C ARG A 199 17.46 18.16 53.47
N ILE A 200 17.05 19.15 54.25
CA ILE A 200 15.66 19.60 54.38
C ILE A 200 15.53 21.05 53.95
N ALA A 201 14.35 21.43 53.45
CA ALA A 201 14.05 22.82 53.14
C ALA A 201 13.53 23.52 54.40
N ILE A 202 14.17 24.63 54.79
CA ILE A 202 13.84 25.37 56.01
C ILE A 202 13.42 26.80 55.65
N GLU A 203 12.29 27.24 56.18
CA GLU A 203 11.96 28.66 56.31
C GLU A 203 12.52 29.18 57.64
N ALA A 204 13.53 30.06 57.59
CA ALA A 204 14.19 30.61 58.77
C ALA A 204 13.82 32.08 58.97
N SER A 205 13.59 32.49 60.22
CA SER A 205 13.38 33.87 60.63
C SER A 205 14.38 34.25 61.72
N GLU A 206 15.16 35.31 61.48
CA GLU A 206 16.18 35.78 62.43
C GLU A 206 15.79 37.11 63.06
N LYS A 207 15.97 37.21 64.38
CA LYS A 207 15.72 38.43 65.16
C LYS A 207 16.79 38.64 66.23
N SER A 208 17.32 39.87 66.33
CA SER A 208 18.24 40.22 67.43
C SER A 208 17.48 40.39 68.75
N ILE A 209 17.95 39.75 69.81
CA ILE A 209 17.38 39.80 71.16
C ILE A 209 18.49 40.03 72.20
N THR A 210 18.10 40.30 73.45
CA THR A 210 19.02 40.26 74.60
C THR A 210 18.74 38.98 75.38
N PHE A 211 19.77 38.19 75.68
CA PHE A 211 19.68 36.95 76.44
C PHE A 211 20.80 36.94 77.49
N ASP A 212 20.46 36.81 78.78
CA ASP A 212 21.39 36.93 79.92
C ASP A 212 22.32 38.17 79.84
N ASP A 213 21.73 39.35 79.61
CA ASP A 213 22.43 40.64 79.45
C ASP A 213 23.47 40.70 78.31
N ARG A 214 23.42 39.75 77.37
CA ARG A 214 24.28 39.71 76.17
C ARG A 214 23.47 39.86 74.89
N PRO A 215 24.02 40.48 73.84
CA PRO A 215 23.41 40.48 72.52
C PRO A 215 23.39 39.05 71.97
N ALA A 216 22.21 38.59 71.56
CA ALA A 216 21.98 37.26 71.02
C ALA A 216 21.07 37.31 69.77
N GLN A 217 21.08 36.27 68.96
CA GLN A 217 20.19 36.10 67.81
C GLN A 217 19.20 34.98 68.10
N GLN A 218 17.90 35.27 67.95
CA GLN A 218 16.86 34.26 67.93
C GLN A 218 16.63 33.82 66.49
N ILE A 219 16.69 32.51 66.24
CA ILE A 219 16.31 31.90 64.97
C ILE A 219 15.07 31.05 65.19
N ILE A 220 14.06 31.27 64.36
CA ILE A 220 12.89 30.39 64.22
C ILE A 220 13.07 29.62 62.92
N ALA A 221 13.11 28.30 62.98
CA ALA A 221 13.26 27.41 61.85
C ALA A 221 11.99 26.55 61.70
N ARG A 222 11.40 26.56 60.51
CA ARG A 222 10.26 25.72 60.13
C ARG A 222 10.65 24.81 58.97
N ASP A 223 10.41 23.51 59.11
CA ASP A 223 10.54 22.57 58.00
C ASP A 223 9.41 22.80 56.98
N ILE A 224 9.78 23.06 55.72
CA ILE A 224 8.85 23.29 54.59
C ILE A 224 9.02 22.24 53.49
N THR A 225 9.71 21.12 53.77
CA THR A 225 10.05 20.08 52.79
C THR A 225 8.81 19.48 52.12
N GLU A 226 7.79 19.07 52.90
CA GLU A 226 6.54 18.52 52.36
C GLU A 226 5.82 19.51 51.44
N ARG A 227 5.80 20.80 51.81
CA ARG A 227 5.17 21.84 51.00
C ARG A 227 5.88 22.04 49.67
N LYS A 228 7.22 22.01 49.65
CA LYS A 228 8.02 22.14 48.43
C LYS A 228 7.82 20.93 47.51
N LEU A 229 7.85 19.71 48.05
CA LEU A 229 7.64 18.48 47.29
C LEU A 229 6.25 18.44 46.64
N ALA A 230 5.19 18.78 47.38
CA ALA A 230 3.83 18.84 46.84
C ALA A 230 3.69 19.90 45.72
N GLN A 231 4.33 21.06 45.88
CA GLN A 231 4.31 22.11 44.87
C GLN A 231 5.07 21.70 43.59
N GLU A 232 6.21 21.03 43.75
CA GLU A 232 6.99 20.49 42.65
C GLU A 232 6.25 19.37 41.92
N GLU A 233 5.58 18.47 42.65
CA GLU A 233 4.79 17.38 42.09
C GLU A 233 3.62 17.91 41.24
N ILE A 234 2.86 18.89 41.73
CA ILE A 234 1.79 19.53 40.96
C ILE A 234 2.36 20.22 39.70
N THR A 235 3.49 20.91 39.85
CA THR A 235 4.13 21.61 38.73
C THR A 235 4.62 20.62 37.68
N ARG A 236 5.22 19.51 38.11
CA ARG A 236 5.67 18.41 37.25
C ARG A 236 4.50 17.73 36.55
N ALA A 237 3.45 17.35 37.28
CA ALA A 237 2.24 16.75 36.72
C ALA A 237 1.57 17.67 35.69
N LYS A 238 1.54 18.99 35.96
CA LYS A 238 1.07 19.98 34.99
C LYS A 238 1.93 20.01 33.74
N MET A 239 3.25 20.07 33.87
CA MET A 239 4.17 20.07 32.72
C MET A 239 4.06 18.78 31.90
N GLU A 240 4.01 17.63 32.56
CA GLU A 240 3.84 16.32 31.91
C GLU A 240 2.51 16.23 31.15
N TRP A 241 1.41 16.72 31.74
CA TRP A 241 0.12 16.79 31.08
C TRP A 241 0.16 17.71 29.85
N GLU A 242 0.75 18.91 29.96
CA GLU A 242 0.84 19.87 28.84
C GLU A 242 1.73 19.35 27.72
N GLN A 243 2.83 18.69 28.06
CA GLN A 243 3.73 18.08 27.09
C GLN A 243 3.05 16.90 26.37
N THR A 244 2.37 16.02 27.11
CA THR A 244 1.64 14.89 26.53
C THR A 244 0.57 15.40 25.57
N PHE A 245 -0.26 16.34 26.03
CA PHE A 245 -1.33 16.94 25.25
C PHE A 245 -0.82 17.57 23.93
N ASN A 246 0.32 18.26 23.97
CA ASN A 246 0.91 18.95 22.81
C ASN A 246 1.77 18.07 21.89
N THR A 247 2.16 16.87 22.31
CA THR A 247 2.97 15.95 21.49
C THR A 247 2.11 14.97 20.69
N VAL A 248 0.83 14.82 21.02
CA VAL A 248 -0.11 14.03 20.23
C VAL A 248 -0.30 14.71 18.85
N PRO A 249 -0.07 13.98 17.74
CA PRO A 249 -0.21 14.52 16.39
C PRO A 249 -1.67 14.81 16.01
N ASP A 250 -2.62 14.12 16.62
CA ASP A 250 -4.05 14.37 16.42
C ASP A 250 -4.43 15.76 16.89
N MET A 251 -5.35 16.41 16.18
CA MET A 251 -5.87 17.70 16.59
C MET A 251 -6.86 17.49 17.75
N ILE A 252 -6.52 18.01 18.93
CA ILE A 252 -7.34 17.86 20.12
C ILE A 252 -7.84 19.23 20.58
N THR A 253 -9.16 19.34 20.74
CA THR A 253 -9.83 20.51 21.29
C THR A 253 -10.72 20.14 22.46
N ILE A 254 -10.59 20.89 23.56
CA ILE A 254 -11.46 20.79 24.73
C ILE A 254 -12.39 22.00 24.74
N LEU A 255 -13.69 21.75 24.77
CA LEU A 255 -14.75 22.75 24.71
C LEU A 255 -15.54 22.82 26.01
N ASP A 256 -16.15 23.97 26.29
CA ASP A 256 -17.14 24.12 27.36
C ASP A 256 -18.55 23.68 26.91
N SER A 257 -19.52 23.74 27.81
CA SER A 257 -20.92 23.40 27.54
C SER A 257 -21.61 24.30 26.51
N ARG A 258 -20.96 25.41 26.09
CA ARG A 258 -21.42 26.35 25.06
C ARG A 258 -20.56 26.28 23.79
N ASN A 259 -19.79 25.20 23.61
CA ASN A 259 -18.89 24.98 22.48
C ASN A 259 -17.82 26.08 22.30
N LYS A 260 -17.42 26.74 23.39
CA LYS A 260 -16.25 27.63 23.40
C LYS A 260 -15.00 26.84 23.73
N ILE A 261 -13.89 27.22 23.09
CA ILE A 261 -12.60 26.59 23.29
C ILE A 261 -12.08 26.87 24.70
N ILE A 262 -11.89 25.83 25.51
CA ILE A 262 -11.19 25.91 26.80
C ILE A 262 -9.69 25.69 26.57
N ARG A 263 -9.31 24.68 25.78
CA ARG A 263 -7.92 24.38 25.41
C ARG A 263 -7.84 23.75 24.02
N VAL A 264 -6.71 23.95 23.37
CA VAL A 264 -6.31 23.31 22.11
C VAL A 264 -4.88 22.80 22.25
N ASN A 265 -4.59 21.65 21.66
CA ASN A 265 -3.21 21.19 21.58
C ASN A 265 -2.46 21.91 20.46
N LYS A 266 -1.14 21.75 20.46
CA LYS A 266 -0.25 22.33 19.45
C LYS A 266 -0.66 21.96 18.02
N SER A 267 -1.04 20.70 17.77
CA SER A 267 -1.47 20.25 16.44
C SER A 267 -2.69 21.02 15.92
N MET A 268 -3.73 21.20 16.74
CA MET A 268 -4.91 22.00 16.38
C MET A 268 -4.56 23.48 16.15
N ALA A 269 -3.68 24.04 16.97
CA ALA A 269 -3.26 25.43 16.85
C ALA A 269 -2.45 25.69 15.56
N GLU A 270 -1.56 24.76 15.20
CA GLU A 270 -0.81 24.78 13.94
C GLU A 270 -1.74 24.63 12.74
N HIS A 271 -2.73 23.73 12.82
CA HIS A 271 -3.74 23.56 11.77
C HIS A 271 -4.53 24.85 11.50
N LEU A 272 -4.94 25.56 12.55
CA LEU A 272 -5.64 26.85 12.46
C LEU A 272 -4.71 28.06 12.22
N ASN A 273 -3.39 27.86 12.14
CA ASN A 273 -2.38 28.92 12.02
C ASN A 273 -2.55 30.06 13.05
N CYS A 274 -2.91 29.71 14.28
CA CYS A 274 -3.16 30.66 15.37
C CYS A 274 -2.42 30.22 16.65
N SER A 275 -2.17 31.14 17.58
CA SER A 275 -1.65 30.77 18.89
C SER A 275 -2.76 30.12 19.75
N PRO A 276 -2.45 29.16 20.63
CA PRO A 276 -3.44 28.57 21.54
C PRO A 276 -4.18 29.63 22.36
N GLU A 277 -3.49 30.69 22.78
CA GLU A 277 -4.05 31.78 23.59
C GLU A 277 -5.11 32.59 22.83
N GLU A 278 -4.95 32.76 21.52
CA GLU A 278 -5.93 33.44 20.66
C GLU A 278 -7.19 32.64 20.41
N LEU A 279 -7.13 31.32 20.58
CA LEU A 279 -8.24 30.40 20.32
C LEU A 279 -9.16 30.25 21.55
N ILE A 280 -8.61 30.40 22.76
CA ILE A 280 -9.37 30.27 24.01
C ILE A 280 -10.54 31.25 24.05
N GLY A 281 -11.74 30.74 24.36
CA GLY A 281 -12.98 31.50 24.51
C GLY A 281 -13.74 31.77 23.20
N LYS A 282 -13.14 31.50 22.03
CA LYS A 282 -13.83 31.57 20.73
C LYS A 282 -14.75 30.36 20.53
N ASN A 283 -15.78 30.52 19.71
CA ASN A 283 -16.67 29.42 19.34
C ASN A 283 -15.98 28.50 18.34
N PHE A 284 -15.87 27.21 18.67
CA PHE A 284 -15.16 26.23 17.84
C PHE A 284 -15.82 26.02 16.48
N HIS A 285 -17.15 25.87 16.45
CA HIS A 285 -17.88 25.55 15.23
C HIS A 285 -17.78 26.68 14.20
N LEU A 286 -17.89 27.93 14.66
CA LEU A 286 -17.71 29.11 13.82
C LEU A 286 -16.30 29.22 13.25
N LEU A 287 -15.28 28.85 14.03
CA LEU A 287 -13.89 28.90 13.60
C LEU A 287 -13.53 27.83 12.56
N VAL A 288 -13.99 26.60 12.76
CA VAL A 288 -13.60 25.44 11.93
C VAL A 288 -14.54 25.30 10.72
N HIS A 289 -15.84 25.45 10.91
CA HIS A 289 -16.84 25.19 9.85
C HIS A 289 -17.45 26.47 9.24
N GLY A 290 -17.15 27.65 9.78
CA GLY A 290 -17.60 28.93 9.22
C GLY A 290 -19.09 29.24 9.44
N ASN A 291 -19.79 28.43 10.23
CA ASN A 291 -21.20 28.57 10.57
C ASN A 291 -21.43 28.42 12.07
N GLU A 292 -22.53 28.99 12.56
CA GLU A 292 -22.95 28.80 13.96
C GLU A 292 -23.37 27.34 14.19
N ASN A 293 -23.16 26.88 15.42
CA ASN A 293 -23.30 25.48 15.80
C ASN A 293 -24.72 24.95 15.50
N PRO A 294 -24.87 23.73 14.98
CA PRO A 294 -26.16 23.05 14.96
C PRO A 294 -26.72 23.03 16.39
N GLU A 295 -28.00 23.39 16.56
CA GLU A 295 -28.68 23.31 17.87
C GLU A 295 -28.60 21.89 18.49
N GLU A 296 -28.35 20.89 17.63
CA GLU A 296 -28.22 19.45 17.89
C GLU A 296 -26.88 19.03 18.55
N LEU A 297 -25.91 19.91 18.82
CA LEU A 297 -24.62 19.55 19.46
C LEU A 297 -24.38 20.24 20.82
N ASN A 298 -25.45 20.39 21.62
CA ASN A 298 -25.44 21.14 22.89
C ASN A 298 -25.84 20.31 24.13
N SER A 299 -26.08 19.01 24.00
CA SER A 299 -26.40 18.13 25.14
C SER A 299 -25.49 16.90 25.16
N PRO A 300 -25.28 16.27 26.35
CA PRO A 300 -24.49 15.04 26.43
C PRO A 300 -25.10 13.92 25.60
N ASP A 301 -26.43 13.82 25.52
CA ASP A 301 -27.15 12.84 24.70
C ASP A 301 -26.92 13.07 23.20
N SER A 302 -26.88 14.33 22.78
CA SER A 302 -26.73 14.67 21.36
C SER A 302 -25.27 14.53 20.89
N ILE A 303 -24.30 14.76 21.78
CA ILE A 303 -22.88 14.49 21.53
C ILE A 303 -22.58 12.98 21.55
N ALA A 304 -23.17 12.24 22.48
CA ALA A 304 -23.08 10.78 22.49
C ALA A 304 -23.74 10.16 21.24
N ALA A 305 -24.84 10.76 20.77
CA ALA A 305 -25.51 10.35 19.54
C ALA A 305 -24.75 10.71 18.26
N TYR A 306 -24.02 11.83 18.21
CA TYR A 306 -23.30 12.29 17.01
C TYR A 306 -22.26 11.27 16.52
N CYS A 307 -21.63 10.56 17.45
CA CYS A 307 -20.64 9.55 17.16
C CYS A 307 -21.14 8.11 17.38
N GLU A 308 -22.30 7.89 18.02
CA GLU A 308 -22.75 6.56 18.52
C GLU A 308 -21.65 5.78 19.29
N GLY A 309 -20.66 6.48 19.86
CA GLY A 309 -19.47 5.87 20.47
C GLY A 309 -18.37 5.42 19.50
N GLN A 310 -18.45 5.76 18.21
CA GLN A 310 -17.47 5.51 17.16
C GLN A 310 -16.98 6.80 16.47
N SER A 311 -15.81 6.74 15.85
CA SER A 311 -15.26 7.87 15.09
C SER A 311 -15.97 8.02 13.73
N VAL A 312 -16.21 9.26 13.30
CA VAL A 312 -16.87 9.59 12.03
C VAL A 312 -15.84 10.14 11.05
N GLU A 313 -15.85 9.66 9.81
CA GLU A 313 -15.01 10.23 8.75
C GLU A 313 -15.62 11.53 8.22
N ILE A 314 -14.83 12.59 8.19
CA ILE A 314 -15.20 13.91 7.67
C ILE A 314 -14.23 14.27 6.55
N TYR A 315 -14.75 14.81 5.44
CA TYR A 315 -13.98 15.32 4.33
C TYR A 315 -14.09 16.85 4.28
N GLU A 316 -12.94 17.53 4.23
CA GLU A 316 -12.85 18.99 4.08
C GLU A 316 -12.31 19.36 2.70
N GLU A 317 -13.13 20.00 1.86
CA GLU A 317 -12.80 20.35 0.47
C GLU A 317 -11.55 21.24 0.31
N ARG A 318 -11.19 22.02 1.32
CA ARG A 318 -10.04 22.95 1.29
C ARG A 318 -9.39 22.94 2.67
N PRO A 319 -8.35 22.11 2.90
CA PRO A 319 -7.27 21.79 1.96
C PRO A 319 -7.37 20.47 1.17
N ASN A 320 -8.54 19.81 1.07
CA ASN A 320 -8.70 18.44 0.54
C ASN A 320 -8.13 17.37 1.49
N ASN A 321 -8.51 17.48 2.76
CA ASN A 321 -8.06 16.58 3.82
C ASN A 321 -9.21 15.68 4.29
N HIS A 322 -8.84 14.49 4.75
CA HIS A 322 -9.76 13.53 5.37
C HIS A 322 -9.40 13.38 6.85
N TYR A 323 -10.40 13.56 7.71
CA TYR A 323 -10.24 13.42 9.15
C TYR A 323 -11.14 12.33 9.70
N LEU A 324 -10.62 11.55 10.64
CA LEU A 324 -11.40 10.68 11.49
C LEU A 324 -11.67 11.41 12.81
N VAL A 325 -12.91 11.85 13.01
CA VAL A 325 -13.31 12.71 14.13
C VAL A 325 -14.04 11.92 15.20
N SER A 326 -13.59 12.06 16.44
CA SER A 326 -14.22 11.48 17.62
C SER A 326 -14.61 12.58 18.60
N ILE A 327 -15.84 12.53 19.11
CA ILE A 327 -16.32 13.48 20.12
C ILE A 327 -16.68 12.71 21.38
N SER A 328 -16.17 13.15 22.53
CA SER A 328 -16.44 12.56 23.84
C SER A 328 -16.96 13.62 24.82
N PRO A 329 -18.06 13.35 25.54
CA PRO A 329 -18.58 14.30 26.53
C PRO A 329 -17.70 14.33 27.79
N LEU A 330 -17.53 15.52 28.35
CA LEU A 330 -16.95 15.75 29.67
C LEU A 330 -18.07 16.08 30.65
N ASN A 331 -18.12 15.31 31.73
CA ASN A 331 -19.10 15.47 32.80
C ASN A 331 -18.40 15.80 34.13
N ASP A 332 -19.07 16.53 35.01
CA ASP A 332 -18.62 16.74 36.39
C ASP A 332 -18.84 15.47 37.26
N ASP A 333 -18.34 15.49 38.50
CA ASP A 333 -18.50 14.38 39.48
C ASP A 333 -19.97 14.04 39.81
N ARG A 334 -20.91 14.90 39.41
CA ARG A 334 -22.36 14.72 39.61
C ARG A 334 -23.06 14.25 38.33
N GLY A 335 -22.33 14.05 37.24
CA GLY A 335 -22.85 13.61 35.94
C GLY A 335 -23.42 14.73 35.07
N ASN A 336 -23.25 16.00 35.43
CA ASN A 336 -23.70 17.11 34.59
C ASN A 336 -22.70 17.37 33.47
N TYR A 337 -23.21 17.65 32.27
CA TYR A 337 -22.40 18.02 31.12
C TYR A 337 -21.71 19.36 31.30
N ILE A 338 -20.37 19.35 31.26
CA ILE A 338 -19.53 20.54 31.39
C ILE A 338 -18.83 20.92 30.09
N GLY A 339 -18.80 20.04 29.10
CA GLY A 339 -18.13 20.29 27.82
C GLY A 339 -17.83 19.02 27.04
N SER A 340 -16.97 19.10 26.04
CA SER A 340 -16.58 17.94 25.22
C SER A 340 -15.11 17.98 24.81
N VAL A 341 -14.53 16.80 24.58
CA VAL A 341 -13.25 16.62 23.91
C VAL A 341 -13.52 16.20 22.47
N ARG A 342 -12.93 16.92 21.52
CA ARG A 342 -12.95 16.58 20.10
C ARG A 342 -11.55 16.21 19.68
N VAL A 343 -11.40 15.04 19.08
CA VAL A 343 -10.15 14.54 18.49
C VAL A 343 -10.38 14.38 17.00
N ALA A 344 -9.51 14.96 16.18
CA ALA A 344 -9.49 14.77 14.75
C ALA A 344 -8.13 14.18 14.34
N HIS A 345 -8.16 12.95 13.85
CA HIS A 345 -7.00 12.24 13.32
C HIS A 345 -6.94 12.43 11.81
N ASP A 346 -5.80 12.89 11.28
CA ASP A 346 -5.61 13.05 9.84
C ASP A 346 -5.39 11.68 9.18
N ILE A 347 -6.34 11.27 8.34
CA ILE A 347 -6.31 10.02 7.58
C ILE A 347 -6.11 10.27 6.07
N THR A 348 -5.66 11.46 5.69
CA THR A 348 -5.53 11.87 4.29
C THR A 348 -4.58 10.94 3.53
N GLU A 349 -3.41 10.63 4.08
CA GLU A 349 -2.45 9.69 3.47
C GLU A 349 -3.04 8.28 3.32
N LEU A 350 -3.75 7.80 4.34
CA LEU A 350 -4.42 6.49 4.31
C LEU A 350 -5.48 6.44 3.21
N LYS A 351 -6.30 7.48 3.07
CA LYS A 351 -7.32 7.59 2.00
C LYS A 351 -6.69 7.72 0.63
N GLN A 352 -5.56 8.43 0.49
CA GLN A 352 -4.83 8.51 -0.78
C GLN A 352 -4.31 7.14 -1.21
N VAL A 353 -3.67 6.37 -0.30
CA VAL A 353 -3.20 5.01 -0.59
C VAL A 353 -4.37 4.07 -0.91
N GLN A 354 -5.47 4.16 -0.17
CA GLN A 354 -6.65 3.36 -0.44
C GLN A 354 -7.25 3.67 -1.82
N ASN A 355 -7.40 4.95 -2.15
CA ASN A 355 -7.94 5.38 -3.44
C ASN A 355 -6.98 5.04 -4.60
N GLU A 356 -5.67 5.17 -4.41
CA GLU A 356 -4.67 4.74 -5.39
C GLU A 356 -4.74 3.23 -5.63
N LEU A 357 -4.91 2.43 -4.57
CA LEU A 357 -5.09 0.98 -4.68
C LEU A 357 -6.39 0.63 -5.41
N GLU A 358 -7.51 1.27 -5.07
CA GLU A 358 -8.80 1.08 -5.74
C GLU A 358 -8.72 1.48 -7.22
N THR A 359 -8.10 2.62 -7.51
CA THR A 359 -7.89 3.12 -8.88
C THR A 359 -6.99 2.19 -9.68
N THR A 360 -5.87 1.74 -9.08
CA THR A 360 -4.95 0.78 -9.72
C THR A 360 -5.64 -0.55 -9.98
N ARG A 361 -6.43 -1.06 -9.02
CA ARG A 361 -7.21 -2.29 -9.19
C ARG A 361 -8.23 -2.16 -10.31
N ALA A 362 -8.97 -1.06 -10.36
CA ALA A 362 -9.94 -0.78 -11.42
C ALA A 362 -9.26 -0.65 -12.79
N PHE A 363 -8.08 -0.01 -12.84
CA PHE A 363 -7.27 0.12 -14.05
C PHE A 363 -6.76 -1.24 -14.56
N LEU A 364 -6.20 -2.09 -13.69
CA LEU A 364 -5.74 -3.44 -14.04
C LEU A 364 -6.91 -4.31 -14.53
N GLN A 365 -8.06 -4.26 -13.86
CA GLN A 365 -9.26 -4.96 -14.29
C GLN A 365 -9.71 -4.49 -15.68
N SER A 366 -9.70 -3.17 -15.92
CA SER A 366 -10.05 -2.58 -17.22
C SER A 366 -9.07 -3.00 -18.33
N ILE A 367 -7.77 -3.14 -18.03
CA ILE A 367 -6.80 -3.68 -18.99
C ILE A 367 -7.15 -5.13 -19.34
N ILE A 368 -7.37 -5.97 -18.34
CA ILE A 368 -7.68 -7.40 -18.52
C ILE A 368 -8.98 -7.57 -19.33
N ASP A 369 -10.02 -6.81 -19.01
CA ASP A 369 -11.32 -6.84 -19.70
C ASP A 369 -11.29 -6.18 -21.08
N GLY A 370 -10.32 -5.31 -21.35
CA GLY A 370 -10.09 -4.71 -22.66
C GLY A 370 -9.38 -5.65 -23.65
N VAL A 371 -8.78 -6.75 -23.19
CA VAL A 371 -8.17 -7.75 -24.06
C VAL A 371 -9.26 -8.53 -24.79
N ALA A 372 -9.17 -8.60 -26.12
CA ALA A 372 -10.14 -9.30 -26.96
C ALA A 372 -10.03 -10.84 -26.91
N GLU A 373 -8.87 -11.36 -26.50
CA GLU A 373 -8.67 -12.79 -26.30
C GLU A 373 -9.19 -13.23 -24.92
N SER A 374 -9.65 -14.48 -24.84
CA SER A 374 -10.15 -15.07 -23.60
C SER A 374 -8.98 -15.24 -22.62
N ILE A 375 -9.08 -14.65 -21.43
CA ILE A 375 -8.09 -14.82 -20.36
C ILE A 375 -8.77 -15.56 -19.21
N MET A 376 -8.17 -16.67 -18.78
CA MET A 376 -8.59 -17.42 -17.60
C MET A 376 -7.41 -17.74 -16.69
N VAL A 377 -7.60 -17.56 -15.39
CA VAL A 377 -6.66 -18.02 -14.37
C VAL A 377 -7.24 -19.27 -13.72
N ILE A 378 -6.49 -20.37 -13.75
CA ILE A 378 -6.96 -21.67 -13.29
C ILE A 378 -6.01 -22.19 -12.21
N SER A 379 -6.54 -22.60 -11.06
CA SER A 379 -5.75 -23.20 -9.99
C SER A 379 -5.27 -24.61 -10.35
N ARG A 380 -4.29 -25.13 -9.62
CA ARG A 380 -3.81 -26.52 -9.77
C ARG A 380 -4.91 -27.58 -9.64
N ASP A 381 -6.01 -27.26 -8.95
CA ASP A 381 -7.16 -28.14 -8.73
C ASP A 381 -8.28 -27.89 -9.77
N TYR A 382 -7.92 -27.35 -10.94
CA TYR A 382 -8.80 -27.07 -12.08
C TYR A 382 -9.87 -25.99 -11.84
N ARG A 383 -9.81 -25.22 -10.74
CA ARG A 383 -10.80 -24.17 -10.43
C ARG A 383 -10.48 -22.89 -11.17
N ILE A 384 -11.50 -22.25 -11.74
CA ILE A 384 -11.36 -20.94 -12.35
C ILE A 384 -11.31 -19.88 -11.24
N LEU A 385 -10.21 -19.14 -11.16
CA LEU A 385 -9.97 -18.07 -10.17
C LEU A 385 -10.32 -16.69 -10.72
N LEU A 386 -10.10 -16.48 -12.02
CA LEU A 386 -10.34 -15.21 -12.69
C LEU A 386 -10.67 -15.45 -14.15
N THR A 387 -11.60 -14.67 -14.70
CA THR A 387 -11.85 -14.55 -16.14
C THR A 387 -11.87 -13.09 -16.53
N ASN A 388 -11.50 -12.78 -17.78
CA ASN A 388 -11.79 -11.47 -18.36
C ASN A 388 -13.15 -11.45 -19.07
N LYS A 389 -13.59 -10.26 -19.46
CA LYS A 389 -14.82 -10.05 -20.22
C LYS A 389 -14.94 -10.95 -21.47
N ALA A 390 -13.87 -11.07 -22.26
CA ALA A 390 -13.89 -11.90 -23.48
C ALA A 390 -14.13 -13.39 -23.16
N ALA A 391 -13.52 -13.91 -22.09
CA ALA A 391 -13.75 -15.28 -21.62
C ALA A 391 -15.20 -15.49 -21.14
N SER A 392 -15.75 -14.53 -20.41
CA SER A 392 -17.14 -14.59 -19.93
C SER A 392 -18.16 -14.55 -21.08
N GLU A 393 -17.94 -13.70 -22.09
CA GLU A 393 -18.77 -13.64 -23.30
C GLU A 393 -18.67 -14.95 -24.11
N LEU A 394 -17.46 -15.51 -24.23
CA LEU A 394 -17.23 -16.74 -25.00
C LEU A 394 -17.95 -17.96 -24.43
N HIS A 395 -18.06 -18.02 -23.10
CA HIS A 395 -18.69 -19.14 -22.39
C HIS A 395 -20.16 -18.86 -22.01
N GLU A 396 -20.72 -17.71 -22.39
CA GLU A 396 -22.12 -17.25 -22.09
C GLU A 396 -22.57 -17.43 -20.64
N HIS A 397 -21.60 -17.52 -19.74
CA HIS A 397 -21.79 -17.56 -18.32
C HIS A 397 -21.24 -16.25 -17.79
N ASP A 398 -22.04 -15.55 -16.99
CA ASP A 398 -21.53 -14.54 -16.07
C ASP A 398 -20.74 -15.30 -15.00
N LEU A 399 -19.57 -15.83 -15.39
CA LEU A 399 -18.72 -16.70 -14.58
C LEU A 399 -18.31 -15.84 -13.39
N PRO A 400 -18.92 -16.04 -12.21
CA PRO A 400 -18.52 -15.26 -11.06
C PRO A 400 -17.09 -15.68 -10.77
N THR A 401 -16.22 -14.71 -10.50
CA THR A 401 -14.82 -14.84 -10.06
C THR A 401 -14.68 -15.52 -8.68
N ALA A 402 -15.58 -16.45 -8.36
CA ALA A 402 -15.70 -17.13 -7.09
C ALA A 402 -15.60 -18.63 -7.32
N ASP A 403 -14.39 -19.20 -7.21
CA ASP A 403 -13.96 -20.55 -6.77
C ASP A 403 -14.84 -21.81 -7.01
N THR A 404 -15.93 -21.73 -7.75
CA THR A 404 -17.04 -22.69 -7.76
C THR A 404 -17.10 -23.53 -9.02
N HIS A 405 -16.52 -23.03 -10.13
CA HIS A 405 -16.55 -23.71 -11.42
C HIS A 405 -15.18 -24.25 -11.79
N PHE A 406 -15.18 -25.46 -12.37
CA PHE A 406 -13.97 -26.08 -12.90
C PHE A 406 -13.83 -25.82 -14.41
N CYS A 407 -12.60 -25.69 -14.89
CA CYS A 407 -12.34 -25.36 -16.30
C CYS A 407 -13.02 -26.32 -17.28
N TYR A 408 -13.01 -27.63 -17.01
CA TYR A 408 -13.62 -28.65 -17.85
C TYR A 408 -15.16 -28.67 -17.82
N GLN A 409 -15.79 -28.11 -16.78
CA GLN A 409 -17.24 -27.94 -16.75
C GLN A 409 -17.67 -26.83 -17.70
N VAL A 410 -16.89 -25.75 -17.75
CA VAL A 410 -17.19 -24.57 -18.55
C VAL A 410 -16.79 -24.77 -20.01
N SER A 411 -15.62 -25.35 -20.26
CA SER A 411 -15.08 -25.50 -21.63
C SER A 411 -15.48 -26.79 -22.34
N HIS A 412 -15.83 -27.86 -21.60
CA HIS A 412 -16.16 -29.17 -22.17
C HIS A 412 -17.54 -29.70 -21.73
N HIS A 413 -18.30 -28.95 -20.93
CA HIS A 413 -19.56 -29.43 -20.33
C HIS A 413 -19.43 -30.83 -19.69
N SER A 414 -18.24 -31.12 -19.14
CA SER A 414 -17.85 -32.42 -18.62
C SER A 414 -17.83 -32.42 -17.10
N SER A 415 -17.98 -33.60 -16.49
CA SER A 415 -17.80 -33.79 -15.05
C SER A 415 -16.36 -34.19 -14.67
N THR A 416 -15.50 -34.47 -15.66
CA THR A 416 -14.10 -34.85 -15.48
C THR A 416 -13.15 -33.99 -16.30
N PRO A 417 -11.92 -33.76 -15.82
CA PRO A 417 -10.88 -33.07 -16.59
C PRO A 417 -10.63 -33.69 -17.98
N CYS A 418 -10.21 -32.84 -18.93
CA CYS A 418 -9.70 -33.29 -20.22
C CYS A 418 -8.45 -34.18 -20.02
N HIS A 419 -8.37 -35.26 -20.79
CA HIS A 419 -7.32 -36.27 -20.70
C HIS A 419 -7.15 -36.96 -22.06
N GLY A 420 -5.94 -37.45 -22.35
CA GLY A 420 -5.62 -38.23 -23.54
C GLY A 420 -4.69 -37.52 -24.53
N ASP A 421 -4.07 -38.31 -25.42
CA ASP A 421 -3.07 -37.82 -26.38
C ASP A 421 -3.68 -36.97 -27.51
N GLU A 422 -4.94 -37.25 -27.86
CA GLU A 422 -5.69 -36.49 -28.88
C GLU A 422 -6.32 -35.20 -28.34
N HIS A 423 -6.37 -35.03 -27.02
CA HIS A 423 -6.96 -33.86 -26.35
C HIS A 423 -6.18 -33.49 -25.07
N PRO A 424 -4.95 -32.94 -25.22
CA PRO A 424 -4.05 -32.72 -24.11
C PRO A 424 -4.47 -31.51 -23.26
N CYS A 425 -4.71 -31.74 -21.97
CA CYS A 425 -5.01 -30.68 -21.00
C CYS A 425 -3.84 -29.67 -20.88
N PRO A 426 -4.05 -28.37 -21.14
CA PRO A 426 -3.01 -27.35 -20.96
C PRO A 426 -2.46 -27.28 -19.54
N LEU A 427 -3.35 -27.29 -18.53
CA LEU A 427 -2.95 -27.29 -17.12
C LEU A 427 -2.04 -28.46 -16.77
N GLN A 428 -2.39 -29.68 -17.18
CA GLN A 428 -1.58 -30.84 -16.87
C GLN A 428 -0.19 -30.74 -17.52
N LYS A 429 -0.10 -30.32 -18.79
CA LYS A 429 1.19 -30.09 -19.47
C LYS A 429 2.06 -29.05 -18.77
N VAL A 430 1.48 -27.94 -18.29
CA VAL A 430 2.22 -26.92 -17.56
C VAL A 430 2.65 -27.42 -16.19
N LEU A 431 1.82 -28.19 -15.48
CA LEU A 431 2.18 -28.79 -14.20
C LEU A 431 3.34 -29.79 -14.35
N GLU A 432 3.35 -30.58 -15.42
CA GLU A 432 4.42 -31.55 -15.73
C GLU A 432 5.72 -30.88 -16.15
N THR A 433 5.64 -29.86 -17.01
CA THR A 433 6.84 -29.23 -17.61
C THR A 433 7.36 -28.04 -16.81
N LYS A 434 6.52 -27.40 -16.00
CA LYS A 434 6.77 -26.10 -15.35
C LYS A 434 7.17 -24.98 -16.35
N GLN A 435 6.77 -25.11 -17.61
CA GLN A 435 7.08 -24.16 -18.69
C GLN A 435 5.80 -23.74 -19.42
N PRO A 436 5.81 -22.58 -20.10
CA PRO A 436 4.70 -22.19 -20.96
C PRO A 436 4.49 -23.18 -22.11
N VAL A 437 3.23 -23.45 -22.45
CA VAL A 437 2.85 -24.33 -23.57
C VAL A 437 1.81 -23.65 -24.44
N THR A 438 1.85 -23.94 -25.74
CA THR A 438 0.81 -23.53 -26.69
C THR A 438 0.27 -24.77 -27.39
N LEU A 439 -1.05 -24.91 -27.43
CA LEU A 439 -1.72 -26.02 -28.09
C LEU A 439 -3.07 -25.61 -28.65
N VAL A 440 -3.52 -26.31 -29.70
CA VAL A 440 -4.87 -26.19 -30.21
C VAL A 440 -5.77 -27.17 -29.46
N HIS A 441 -6.92 -26.69 -29.05
CA HIS A 441 -7.89 -27.42 -28.25
C HIS A 441 -9.28 -27.25 -28.84
N ASN A 442 -10.15 -28.23 -28.67
CA ASN A 442 -11.56 -28.10 -29.00
C ASN A 442 -12.36 -27.88 -27.72
N HIS A 443 -13.16 -26.83 -27.74
CA HIS A 443 -14.07 -26.40 -26.68
C HIS A 443 -15.51 -26.43 -27.20
N MET A 444 -16.48 -26.42 -26.29
CA MET A 444 -17.89 -26.27 -26.61
C MET A 444 -18.41 -24.92 -26.12
N ARG A 445 -19.22 -24.26 -26.94
CA ARG A 445 -20.03 -23.10 -26.55
C ARG A 445 -21.22 -23.55 -25.70
N ALA A 446 -21.88 -22.59 -25.04
CA ALA A 446 -23.08 -22.86 -24.24
C ALA A 446 -24.23 -23.50 -25.04
N ASP A 447 -24.36 -23.17 -26.33
CA ASP A 447 -25.33 -23.76 -27.25
C ASP A 447 -24.98 -25.19 -27.71
N GLY A 448 -23.82 -25.71 -27.31
CA GLY A 448 -23.29 -27.02 -27.69
C GLY A 448 -22.47 -27.04 -28.98
N THR A 449 -22.26 -25.89 -29.64
CA THR A 449 -21.43 -25.80 -30.85
C THR A 449 -19.96 -25.97 -30.50
N GLU A 450 -19.28 -26.91 -31.17
CA GLU A 450 -17.84 -27.12 -31.04
C GLU A 450 -17.07 -26.03 -31.79
N TYR A 451 -15.99 -25.52 -31.17
CA TYR A 451 -15.10 -24.54 -31.77
C TYR A 451 -13.65 -24.84 -31.40
N SER A 452 -12.72 -24.43 -32.28
CA SER A 452 -11.29 -24.66 -32.08
C SER A 452 -10.64 -23.41 -31.51
N ILE A 453 -9.96 -23.57 -30.38
CA ILE A 453 -9.28 -22.51 -29.66
C ILE A 453 -7.77 -22.82 -29.55
N GLU A 454 -6.93 -21.85 -29.88
CA GLU A 454 -5.50 -21.90 -29.59
C GLU A 454 -5.28 -21.35 -28.18
N ILE A 455 -4.71 -22.17 -27.30
CA ILE A 455 -4.49 -21.84 -25.89
C ILE A 455 -3.00 -21.71 -25.63
N GLY A 456 -2.57 -20.53 -25.21
CA GLY A 456 -1.28 -20.29 -24.57
C GLY A 456 -1.42 -20.36 -23.05
N ALA A 457 -0.83 -21.35 -22.41
CA ALA A 457 -0.89 -21.54 -20.96
C ALA A 457 0.48 -21.30 -20.32
N SER A 458 0.55 -20.43 -19.30
CA SER A 458 1.77 -20.09 -18.56
C SER A 458 1.64 -20.38 -17.07
N PRO A 459 2.69 -20.90 -16.39
CA PRO A 459 2.62 -21.23 -14.96
C PRO A 459 2.60 -19.97 -14.07
N ILE A 460 1.77 -20.00 -13.03
CA ILE A 460 1.87 -19.10 -11.88
C ILE A 460 2.67 -19.82 -10.81
N ILE A 461 3.83 -19.28 -10.45
CA ILE A 461 4.75 -19.88 -9.49
C ILE A 461 4.52 -19.25 -8.12
N GLY A 462 4.23 -20.07 -7.11
CA GLY A 462 4.08 -19.67 -5.72
C GLY A 462 5.41 -19.29 -5.07
N SER A 463 5.36 -18.73 -3.87
CA SER A 463 6.57 -18.39 -3.08
C SER A 463 7.39 -19.63 -2.67
N ASP A 464 6.80 -20.82 -2.73
CA ASP A 464 7.43 -22.12 -2.51
C ASP A 464 8.16 -22.68 -3.74
N GLY A 465 8.06 -22.01 -4.90
CA GLY A 465 8.65 -22.47 -6.16
C GLY A 465 7.83 -23.54 -6.89
N GLU A 466 6.65 -23.89 -6.37
CA GLU A 466 5.71 -24.81 -7.02
C GLU A 466 4.67 -24.05 -7.85
N VAL A 467 4.08 -24.75 -8.83
CA VAL A 467 3.04 -24.16 -9.69
C VAL A 467 1.73 -24.11 -8.90
N SER A 468 1.26 -22.91 -8.57
CA SER A 468 0.00 -22.69 -7.85
C SER A 468 -1.22 -22.72 -8.77
N GLY A 469 -1.00 -22.45 -10.06
CA GLY A 469 -2.01 -22.43 -11.11
C GLY A 469 -1.41 -22.03 -12.45
N ILE A 470 -2.26 -21.68 -13.40
CA ILE A 470 -1.86 -21.21 -14.73
C ILE A 470 -2.66 -19.99 -15.15
N ILE A 471 -2.11 -19.22 -16.08
CA ILE A 471 -2.83 -18.22 -16.86
C ILE A 471 -2.98 -18.79 -18.27
N GLU A 472 -4.21 -18.94 -18.74
CA GLU A 472 -4.56 -19.30 -20.11
C GLU A 472 -4.99 -18.06 -20.88
N VAL A 473 -4.40 -17.89 -22.06
CA VAL A 473 -4.87 -16.97 -23.10
C VAL A 473 -5.36 -17.79 -24.27
N GLY A 474 -6.66 -17.70 -24.55
CA GLY A 474 -7.35 -18.47 -25.56
C GLY A 474 -7.80 -17.60 -26.73
N ARG A 475 -7.43 -17.99 -27.95
CA ARG A 475 -7.86 -17.35 -29.18
C ARG A 475 -8.71 -18.31 -30.01
N ASP A 476 -9.95 -17.93 -30.31
CA ASP A 476 -10.80 -18.67 -31.24
C ASP A 476 -10.19 -18.61 -32.65
N ILE A 477 -9.88 -19.77 -33.23
CA ILE A 477 -9.29 -19.92 -34.57
C ILE A 477 -10.24 -20.63 -35.54
N THR A 478 -11.51 -20.80 -35.18
CA THR A 478 -12.49 -21.56 -35.98
C THR A 478 -12.67 -20.96 -37.38
N GLU A 479 -12.88 -19.63 -37.46
CA GLU A 479 -13.01 -18.92 -38.74
C GLU A 479 -11.70 -19.02 -39.57
N LYS A 480 -10.55 -18.89 -38.90
CA LYS A 480 -9.24 -19.02 -39.56
C LYS A 480 -9.05 -20.39 -40.20
N LEU A 481 -9.34 -21.47 -39.46
CA LEU A 481 -9.25 -22.83 -39.98
C LEU A 481 -10.24 -23.10 -41.11
N LEU A 482 -11.45 -22.51 -41.04
CA LEU A 482 -12.44 -22.61 -42.11
C LEU A 482 -11.95 -21.90 -43.39
N LEU A 483 -11.44 -20.67 -43.28
CA LEU A 483 -10.89 -19.91 -44.40
C LEU A 483 -9.69 -20.61 -45.03
N GLU A 484 -8.77 -21.15 -44.23
CA GLU A 484 -7.62 -21.91 -44.73
C GLU A 484 -8.05 -23.16 -45.51
N LYS A 485 -9.12 -23.83 -45.06
CA LYS A 485 -9.72 -24.96 -45.78
C LYS A 485 -10.36 -24.52 -47.09
N GLU A 486 -11.15 -23.46 -47.08
CA GLU A 486 -11.78 -22.89 -48.29
C GLU A 486 -10.75 -22.43 -49.32
N GLU A 487 -9.67 -21.78 -48.89
CA GLU A 487 -8.57 -21.37 -49.76
C GLU A 487 -7.91 -22.59 -50.42
N ARG A 488 -7.64 -23.65 -49.64
CA ARG A 488 -7.06 -24.90 -50.16
C ARG A 488 -7.97 -25.54 -51.21
N GLU A 489 -9.27 -25.61 -50.95
CA GLU A 489 -10.25 -26.15 -51.89
C GLU A 489 -10.42 -25.27 -53.14
N PHE A 490 -10.36 -23.95 -53.00
CA PHE A 490 -10.41 -23.02 -54.12
C PHE A 490 -9.17 -23.12 -55.01
N ARG A 491 -7.97 -23.18 -54.42
CA ARG A 491 -6.71 -23.42 -55.17
C ARG A 491 -6.74 -24.74 -55.93
N ALA A 492 -7.23 -25.81 -55.29
CA ALA A 492 -7.38 -27.11 -55.96
C ALA A 492 -8.33 -27.03 -57.16
N ARG A 493 -9.45 -26.31 -57.04
CA ARG A 493 -10.40 -26.09 -58.14
C ARG A 493 -9.79 -25.28 -59.29
N LEU A 494 -9.06 -24.21 -58.99
CA LEU A 494 -8.38 -23.40 -60.02
C LEU A 494 -7.35 -24.20 -60.79
N PHE A 495 -6.53 -24.99 -60.08
CA PHE A 495 -5.55 -25.86 -60.71
C PHE A 495 -6.21 -26.86 -61.66
N GLN A 496 -7.32 -27.47 -61.25
CA GLN A 496 -8.09 -28.38 -62.10
C GLN A 496 -8.67 -27.66 -63.34
N GLN A 497 -9.20 -26.45 -63.20
CA GLN A 497 -9.71 -25.66 -64.33
C GLN A 497 -8.60 -25.28 -65.34
N GLN A 498 -7.42 -24.88 -64.87
CA GLN A 498 -6.27 -24.58 -65.74
C GLN A 498 -5.81 -25.82 -66.51
N LYS A 499 -5.80 -26.99 -65.85
CA LYS A 499 -5.51 -28.27 -66.48
C LYS A 499 -6.52 -28.58 -67.58
N ASP A 500 -7.82 -28.44 -67.30
CA ASP A 500 -8.88 -28.74 -68.27
C ASP A 500 -8.87 -27.78 -69.46
N GLN A 501 -8.60 -26.48 -69.23
CA GLN A 501 -8.42 -25.49 -70.30
C GLN A 501 -7.24 -25.82 -71.20
N SER A 502 -6.11 -26.24 -70.63
CA SER A 502 -4.92 -26.65 -71.38
C SER A 502 -5.21 -27.89 -72.24
N ILE A 503 -5.90 -28.89 -71.68
CA ILE A 503 -6.34 -30.09 -72.43
C ILE A 503 -7.28 -29.72 -73.57
N ALA A 504 -8.25 -28.82 -73.33
CA ALA A 504 -9.19 -28.38 -74.37
C ALA A 504 -8.51 -27.62 -75.51
N LEU A 505 -7.52 -26.77 -75.21
CA LEU A 505 -6.75 -26.02 -76.20
C LEU A 505 -5.92 -26.97 -77.09
N ILE A 506 -5.30 -27.98 -76.46
CA ILE A 506 -4.50 -29.01 -77.10
C ILE A 506 -5.36 -29.88 -78.00
N ALA A 507 -6.49 -30.39 -77.49
CA ALA A 507 -7.43 -31.18 -78.28
C ALA A 507 -7.93 -30.43 -79.53
N LYS A 508 -8.13 -29.10 -79.44
CA LYS A 508 -8.57 -28.27 -80.58
C LYS A 508 -7.50 -28.17 -81.67
N GLY A 509 -6.24 -27.91 -81.32
CA GLY A 509 -5.13 -27.84 -82.29
C GLY A 509 -4.86 -29.19 -82.96
N ILE A 510 -4.96 -30.27 -82.19
CA ILE A 510 -4.73 -31.63 -82.68
C ILE A 510 -5.85 -32.10 -83.59
N ALA A 511 -7.11 -31.85 -83.24
CA ALA A 511 -8.24 -32.24 -84.07
C ALA A 511 -8.17 -31.61 -85.46
N HIS A 512 -7.73 -30.35 -85.54
CA HIS A 512 -7.51 -29.66 -86.80
C HIS A 512 -6.46 -30.39 -87.67
N ASP A 513 -5.30 -30.71 -87.09
CA ASP A 513 -4.21 -31.36 -87.84
C ASP A 513 -4.54 -32.81 -88.21
N PHE A 514 -5.23 -33.52 -87.33
CA PHE A 514 -5.71 -34.86 -87.61
C PHE A 514 -6.68 -34.86 -88.80
N ASN A 515 -7.63 -33.92 -88.83
CA ASN A 515 -8.58 -33.76 -89.93
C ASN A 515 -7.88 -33.41 -91.26
N ASN A 516 -6.83 -32.59 -91.23
CA ASN A 516 -6.05 -32.25 -92.43
C ASN A 516 -5.32 -33.46 -93.01
N LEU A 517 -4.69 -34.28 -92.16
CA LEU A 517 -4.03 -35.51 -92.60
C LEU A 517 -5.03 -36.57 -93.08
N LEU A 518 -6.18 -36.67 -92.40
CA LEU A 518 -7.27 -37.56 -92.82
C LEU A 518 -7.81 -37.15 -94.21
N GLY A 519 -7.97 -35.86 -94.45
CA GLY A 519 -8.39 -35.33 -95.75
C GLY A 519 -7.41 -35.67 -96.87
N THR A 520 -6.11 -35.67 -96.56
CA THR A 520 -5.05 -36.10 -97.50
C THR A 520 -5.16 -37.59 -97.81
N VAL A 521 -5.42 -38.45 -96.81
CA VAL A 521 -5.61 -39.89 -97.02
C VAL A 521 -6.86 -40.15 -97.84
N ILE A 522 -8.01 -39.57 -97.46
CA ILE A 522 -9.30 -39.80 -98.12
C ILE A 522 -9.27 -39.30 -99.56
N GLY A 523 -8.80 -38.07 -99.81
CA GLY A 523 -8.78 -37.51 -101.17
C GLY A 523 -7.89 -38.32 -102.13
N ASN A 524 -6.77 -38.85 -101.65
CA ASN A 524 -5.89 -39.71 -102.45
C ASN A 524 -6.51 -41.10 -102.71
N VAL A 525 -7.20 -41.69 -101.72
CA VAL A 525 -7.96 -42.93 -101.91
C VAL A 525 -9.09 -42.74 -102.93
N ASP A 526 -9.81 -41.63 -102.87
CA ASP A 526 -10.89 -41.30 -103.81
C ASP A 526 -10.36 -41.18 -105.26
N LEU A 527 -9.20 -40.56 -105.45
CA LEU A 527 -8.55 -40.45 -106.77
C LEU A 527 -8.16 -41.82 -107.35
N LEU A 528 -7.64 -42.73 -106.52
CA LEU A 528 -7.34 -44.10 -106.94
C LEU A 528 -8.61 -44.87 -107.33
N GLN A 529 -9.72 -44.66 -106.60
CA GLN A 529 -11.00 -45.31 -106.89
C GLN A 529 -11.69 -44.77 -108.15
N MET A 530 -11.52 -43.48 -108.44
CA MET A 530 -12.07 -42.84 -109.64
C MET A 530 -11.34 -43.21 -110.93
N GLY A 531 -10.15 -43.85 -110.83
CA GLY A 531 -9.36 -44.29 -111.99
C GLY A 531 -8.78 -43.14 -112.82
N THR A 532 -8.63 -41.96 -112.22
CA THR A 532 -8.19 -40.72 -112.88
C THR A 532 -6.68 -40.48 -112.81
N ALA A 533 -5.93 -41.30 -112.06
CA ALA A 533 -4.49 -41.20 -111.93
C ALA A 533 -3.75 -42.00 -113.03
N PRO A 534 -2.70 -41.44 -113.67
CA PRO A 534 -1.79 -42.21 -114.51
C PRO A 534 -1.14 -43.35 -113.71
N LYS A 535 -0.92 -44.54 -114.32
CA LYS A 535 -0.28 -45.70 -113.65
C LYS A 535 1.08 -45.39 -113.01
N GLU A 536 1.82 -44.41 -113.53
CA GLU A 536 3.10 -43.97 -112.96
C GLU A 536 2.92 -43.09 -111.71
N ASP A 537 1.79 -42.38 -111.58
CA ASP A 537 1.45 -41.53 -110.43
C ASP A 537 0.76 -42.31 -109.28
N GLU A 538 0.20 -43.50 -109.54
CA GLU A 538 -0.40 -44.36 -108.50
C GLU A 538 0.59 -44.65 -107.37
N CYS A 539 1.89 -44.81 -107.68
CA CYS A 539 2.93 -45.01 -106.68
C CYS A 539 3.09 -43.79 -105.77
N GLY A 540 3.07 -42.58 -106.33
CA GLY A 540 3.16 -41.33 -105.57
C GLY A 540 1.93 -41.10 -104.67
N ILE A 541 0.74 -41.51 -105.13
CA ILE A 541 -0.50 -41.42 -104.34
C ILE A 541 -0.46 -42.39 -103.15
N VAL A 542 0.01 -43.62 -103.36
CA VAL A 542 0.17 -44.61 -102.27
C VAL A 542 1.24 -44.16 -101.27
N GLU A 543 2.35 -43.58 -101.73
CA GLU A 543 3.36 -42.98 -100.85
C GLU A 543 2.81 -41.79 -100.04
N ALA A 544 1.98 -40.94 -100.65
CA ALA A 544 1.33 -39.82 -99.95
C ALA A 544 0.38 -40.31 -98.84
N ILE A 545 -0.38 -41.38 -99.09
CA ILE A 545 -1.23 -42.02 -98.07
C ILE A 545 -0.38 -42.61 -96.94
N GLY A 546 0.69 -43.36 -97.28
CA GLY A 546 1.60 -43.93 -96.29
C GLY A 546 2.29 -42.87 -95.42
N SER A 547 2.73 -41.77 -96.04
CA SER A 547 3.33 -40.62 -95.35
C SER A 547 2.33 -39.93 -94.42
N ALA A 548 1.09 -39.72 -94.86
CA ALA A 548 0.03 -39.14 -94.02
C ALA A 548 -0.33 -40.05 -92.83
N ALA A 549 -0.39 -41.37 -93.04
CA ALA A 549 -0.63 -42.35 -91.99
C ALA A 549 0.50 -42.40 -90.95
N HIS A 550 1.76 -42.42 -91.38
CA HIS A 550 2.92 -42.31 -90.49
C HIS A 550 2.90 -41.01 -89.69
N ARG A 551 2.60 -39.88 -90.35
CA ARG A 551 2.48 -38.57 -89.70
C ARG A 551 1.39 -38.52 -88.63
N MET A 552 0.24 -39.20 -88.84
CA MET A 552 -0.82 -39.34 -87.84
C MET A 552 -0.39 -40.23 -86.66
N SER A 553 0.37 -41.30 -86.91
CA SER A 553 0.97 -42.15 -85.88
C SER A 553 1.99 -41.40 -85.01
N ASP A 554 2.81 -40.55 -85.62
CA ASP A 554 3.79 -39.76 -84.88
C ASP A 554 3.10 -38.70 -84.01
N LEU A 555 2.07 -38.04 -84.56
CA LEU A 555 1.29 -37.03 -83.82
C LEU A 555 0.59 -37.67 -82.61
N THR A 556 -0.04 -38.84 -82.77
CA THR A 556 -0.67 -39.58 -81.67
C THR A 556 0.34 -40.02 -80.61
N THR A 557 1.56 -40.40 -81.00
CA THR A 557 2.65 -40.75 -80.07
C THR A 557 3.11 -39.53 -79.27
N GLN A 558 3.28 -38.37 -79.93
CA GLN A 558 3.62 -37.10 -79.28
C GLN A 558 2.53 -36.63 -78.31
N LEU A 559 1.25 -36.82 -78.68
CA LEU A 559 0.09 -36.58 -77.83
C LEU A 559 0.09 -37.45 -76.58
N LEU A 560 0.32 -38.75 -76.75
CA LEU A 560 0.33 -39.71 -75.66
C LEU A 560 1.45 -39.39 -74.67
N ALA A 561 2.61 -38.95 -75.16
CA ALA A 561 3.72 -38.47 -74.32
C ALA A 561 3.37 -37.22 -73.50
N TYR A 562 2.41 -36.41 -73.96
CA TYR A 562 1.93 -35.22 -73.25
C TYR A 562 0.73 -35.52 -72.32
N ALA A 563 -0.29 -36.22 -72.81
CA ALA A 563 -1.58 -36.43 -72.13
C ALA A 563 -1.52 -37.50 -71.03
N LYS A 564 -0.68 -38.53 -71.22
CA LYS A 564 -0.26 -39.38 -70.12
C LYS A 564 1.09 -38.83 -69.68
N GLY A 565 1.22 -38.41 -68.43
CA GLY A 565 2.51 -38.49 -67.74
C GLY A 565 2.91 -39.96 -67.64
N GLY A 566 3.26 -40.55 -68.79
CA GLY A 566 3.38 -41.99 -68.98
C GLY A 566 4.44 -42.53 -68.04
N THR A 567 4.18 -43.69 -67.46
CA THR A 567 5.13 -44.45 -66.62
C THR A 567 6.51 -44.44 -67.29
N TYR A 568 7.41 -43.63 -66.76
CA TYR A 568 8.76 -43.49 -67.26
C TYR A 568 9.69 -44.27 -66.36
N LYS A 569 10.60 -45.02 -66.96
CA LYS A 569 11.48 -45.91 -66.21
C LYS A 569 12.76 -45.14 -65.92
N LEU A 570 12.87 -44.61 -64.70
CA LEU A 570 14.07 -43.92 -64.25
C LEU A 570 15.22 -44.92 -64.15
N GLU A 571 16.23 -44.73 -65.00
CA GLU A 571 17.46 -45.50 -64.98
C GLU A 571 18.64 -44.57 -64.72
N ARG A 572 19.66 -45.09 -64.01
CA ARG A 572 20.91 -44.37 -63.80
C ARG A 572 21.86 -44.68 -64.95
N PHE A 573 22.19 -43.69 -65.77
CA PHE A 573 23.08 -43.88 -66.92
C PHE A 573 23.91 -42.63 -67.26
N VAL A 574 24.96 -42.83 -68.04
CA VAL A 574 25.82 -41.76 -68.58
C VAL A 574 25.30 -41.36 -69.96
N LEU A 575 24.92 -40.09 -70.11
CA LEU A 575 24.19 -39.61 -71.30
C LEU A 575 25.02 -39.61 -72.60
N ASN A 576 26.35 -39.53 -72.51
CA ASN A 576 27.22 -39.48 -73.69
C ASN A 576 27.03 -40.65 -74.66
N SER A 577 26.75 -41.86 -74.15
CA SER A 577 26.50 -43.03 -75.02
C SER A 577 25.24 -42.84 -75.85
N LEU A 578 24.19 -42.28 -75.26
CA LEU A 578 22.92 -41.99 -75.91
C LEU A 578 23.06 -40.86 -76.95
N ILE A 579 23.82 -39.80 -76.63
CA ILE A 579 24.13 -38.72 -77.57
C ILE A 579 24.83 -39.27 -78.82
N LEU A 580 25.86 -40.10 -78.65
CA LEU A 580 26.59 -40.70 -79.76
C LEU A 580 25.72 -41.65 -80.60
N GLN A 581 24.84 -42.43 -79.98
CA GLN A 581 23.89 -43.27 -80.70
C GLN A 581 22.93 -42.43 -81.54
N THR A 582 22.32 -41.40 -80.94
CA THR A 582 21.35 -40.55 -81.64
C THR A 582 22.01 -39.77 -82.79
N LEU A 583 23.21 -39.21 -82.59
CA LEU A 583 23.95 -38.54 -83.66
C LEU A 583 24.26 -39.45 -84.86
N LYS A 584 24.50 -40.75 -84.65
CA LYS A 584 24.72 -41.72 -85.74
C LYS A 584 23.44 -41.97 -86.55
N PHE A 585 22.29 -42.06 -85.90
CA PHE A 585 21.00 -42.35 -86.56
C PHE A 585 20.35 -41.12 -87.18
N SER A 586 20.53 -39.93 -86.61
CA SER A 586 20.00 -38.69 -87.17
C SER A 586 20.74 -38.20 -88.43
N HIS A 587 21.87 -38.83 -88.77
CA HIS A 587 22.70 -38.47 -89.94
C HIS A 587 22.50 -39.38 -91.16
N THR A 588 21.61 -40.39 -91.10
CA THR A 588 21.33 -41.29 -92.23
C THR A 588 20.22 -40.74 -93.13
N GLY A 589 20.60 -39.88 -94.08
CA GLY A 589 19.75 -39.33 -95.16
C GLY A 589 20.23 -37.92 -95.54
N GLU A 590 20.43 -37.65 -96.84
CA GLU A 590 20.85 -36.42 -97.59
C GLU A 590 21.59 -35.24 -96.89
N ALA A 591 22.07 -35.39 -95.66
CA ALA A 591 22.74 -34.40 -94.83
C ALA A 591 24.25 -34.31 -95.14
N THR A 592 24.65 -34.45 -96.40
CA THR A 592 26.06 -34.41 -96.81
C THR A 592 26.69 -33.01 -96.69
N LYS A 593 25.88 -31.95 -96.48
CA LYS A 593 26.32 -30.56 -96.32
C LYS A 593 26.57 -30.12 -94.87
N ILE A 594 26.20 -30.93 -93.87
CA ILE A 594 26.29 -30.54 -92.45
C ILE A 594 27.44 -31.30 -91.78
N LYS A 595 28.43 -30.57 -91.25
CA LYS A 595 29.55 -31.14 -90.52
C LYS A 595 29.17 -31.34 -89.06
N ILE A 596 29.27 -32.56 -88.55
CA ILE A 596 29.00 -32.86 -87.14
C ILE A 596 30.32 -32.91 -86.38
N SER A 597 30.47 -32.10 -85.34
CA SER A 597 31.56 -32.17 -84.37
C SER A 597 31.02 -32.42 -82.97
N HIS A 598 31.79 -33.07 -82.11
CA HIS A 598 31.41 -33.27 -80.72
C HIS A 598 32.62 -33.25 -79.80
N ASN A 599 32.46 -32.64 -78.63
CA ASN A 599 33.45 -32.61 -77.56
C ASN A 599 32.79 -33.06 -76.25
N LEU A 600 32.75 -34.38 -76.05
CA LEU A 600 32.04 -34.98 -74.92
C LEU A 600 33.02 -35.23 -73.76
N ALA A 601 32.71 -34.73 -72.55
CA ALA A 601 33.53 -34.94 -71.37
C ALA A 601 33.67 -36.44 -71.05
N LYS A 602 34.89 -36.93 -70.84
CA LYS A 602 35.17 -38.36 -70.58
C LYS A 602 34.68 -38.82 -69.20
N ASP A 603 34.58 -37.90 -68.26
CA ASP A 603 34.19 -38.08 -66.86
C ASP A 603 32.83 -37.43 -66.53
N LEU A 604 31.90 -37.43 -67.50
CA LEU A 604 30.57 -36.88 -67.31
C LEU A 604 29.80 -37.64 -66.21
N TRP A 605 29.19 -36.91 -65.27
CA TRP A 605 28.43 -37.53 -64.19
C TRP A 605 27.17 -38.25 -64.71
N PRO A 606 26.77 -39.38 -64.07
CA PRO A 606 25.54 -40.06 -64.43
C PRO A 606 24.32 -39.22 -64.02
N ILE A 607 23.23 -39.38 -64.78
CA ILE A 607 21.92 -38.81 -64.47
C ILE A 607 20.93 -39.92 -64.11
N LEU A 608 19.85 -39.56 -63.44
CA LEU A 608 18.69 -40.42 -63.24
C LEU A 608 17.60 -39.95 -64.22
N GLY A 609 17.23 -40.77 -65.19
CA GLY A 609 16.23 -40.40 -66.19
C GLY A 609 15.74 -41.54 -67.04
N ASP A 610 14.72 -41.30 -67.85
CA ASP A 610 14.22 -42.28 -68.82
C ASP A 610 15.04 -42.21 -70.13
N PRO A 611 15.77 -43.27 -70.51
CA PRO A 611 16.58 -43.27 -71.74
C PRO A 611 15.77 -42.99 -73.02
N ASN A 612 14.50 -43.41 -73.09
CA ASN A 612 13.65 -43.17 -74.26
C ASN A 612 13.24 -41.71 -74.37
N GLN A 613 12.88 -41.07 -73.25
CA GLN A 613 12.56 -39.64 -73.24
C GLN A 613 13.81 -38.79 -73.53
N MET A 614 14.96 -39.15 -72.97
CA MET A 614 16.23 -38.48 -73.27
C MET A 614 16.60 -38.62 -74.75
N LYS A 615 16.35 -39.79 -75.35
CA LYS A 615 16.52 -39.99 -76.80
C LYS A 615 15.59 -39.10 -77.60
N GLN A 616 14.32 -39.02 -77.22
CA GLN A 616 13.32 -38.19 -77.88
C GLN A 616 13.67 -36.70 -77.81
N MET A 617 14.13 -36.22 -76.65
CA MET A 617 14.65 -34.86 -76.48
C MET A 617 15.80 -34.58 -77.47
N LEU A 618 16.79 -35.47 -77.54
CA LEU A 618 17.93 -35.32 -78.44
C LEU A 618 17.51 -35.33 -79.91
N VAL A 619 16.62 -36.23 -80.32
CA VAL A 619 16.08 -36.28 -81.69
C VAL A 619 15.39 -34.97 -82.03
N ASN A 620 14.52 -34.46 -81.17
CA ASN A 620 13.79 -33.21 -81.44
C ASN A 620 14.73 -32.01 -81.63
N ILE A 621 15.77 -31.88 -80.81
CA ILE A 621 16.73 -30.78 -80.94
C ILE A 621 17.60 -30.95 -82.18
N PHE A 622 18.10 -32.17 -82.44
CA PHE A 622 18.94 -32.42 -83.61
C PHE A 622 18.18 -32.23 -84.91
N THR A 623 16.95 -32.73 -85.01
CA THR A 623 16.08 -32.51 -86.17
C THR A 623 15.83 -31.02 -86.38
N ASN A 624 15.45 -30.28 -85.34
CA ASN A 624 15.29 -28.82 -85.45
C ASN A 624 16.57 -28.12 -85.93
N ALA A 625 17.73 -28.56 -85.43
CA ALA A 625 19.02 -28.00 -85.82
C ALA A 625 19.37 -28.32 -87.28
N PHE A 626 19.14 -29.56 -87.74
CA PHE A 626 19.37 -29.97 -89.12
C PHE A 626 18.45 -29.25 -90.08
N GLU A 627 17.15 -29.20 -89.79
CA GLU A 627 16.19 -28.49 -90.64
C GLU A 627 16.48 -26.97 -90.69
N ALA A 628 17.00 -26.37 -89.62
CA ALA A 628 17.41 -24.96 -89.64
C ALA A 628 18.61 -24.71 -90.58
N MET A 629 19.36 -25.75 -90.93
CA MET A 629 20.54 -25.68 -91.80
C MET A 629 20.33 -26.41 -93.14
N GLU A 630 19.09 -26.78 -93.47
CA GLU A 630 18.75 -27.60 -94.63
C GLU A 630 19.18 -26.94 -95.96
N GLU A 631 18.93 -25.63 -96.10
CA GLU A 631 19.29 -24.87 -97.31
C GLU A 631 20.76 -24.43 -97.31
N THR A 632 21.26 -23.91 -96.18
CA THR A 632 22.57 -23.25 -96.08
C THR A 632 23.73 -24.21 -95.86
N GLY A 633 23.47 -25.43 -95.36
CA GLY A 633 24.50 -26.27 -94.75
C GLY A 633 25.05 -25.64 -93.47
N GLY A 634 26.01 -26.30 -92.82
CA GLY A 634 26.56 -25.76 -91.57
C GLY A 634 27.33 -26.74 -90.71
N THR A 635 27.55 -26.37 -89.46
CA THR A 635 28.18 -27.24 -88.45
C THR A 635 27.25 -27.42 -87.26
N LEU A 636 27.02 -28.67 -86.86
CA LEU A 636 26.38 -29.04 -85.59
C LEU A 636 27.48 -29.46 -84.61
N ASN A 637 27.66 -28.72 -83.52
CA ASN A 637 28.61 -29.04 -82.46
C ASN A 637 27.86 -29.45 -81.18
N VAL A 638 28.23 -30.59 -80.59
CA VAL A 638 27.64 -31.06 -79.32
C VAL A 638 28.73 -31.18 -78.25
N GLU A 639 28.57 -30.47 -77.15
CA GLU A 639 29.51 -30.47 -76.03
C GLU A 639 28.84 -30.90 -74.73
N THR A 640 29.55 -31.67 -73.91
CA THR A 640 29.08 -32.02 -72.56
C THR A 640 30.11 -31.68 -71.50
N ARG A 641 29.66 -31.17 -70.35
CA ARG A 641 30.51 -30.79 -69.21
C ARG A 641 29.80 -30.93 -67.87
N ASN A 642 30.56 -31.15 -66.80
CA ASN A 642 30.05 -31.09 -65.43
C ASN A 642 30.02 -29.63 -64.95
N VAL A 643 28.91 -29.21 -64.33
CA VAL A 643 28.71 -27.83 -63.86
C VAL A 643 28.24 -27.83 -62.41
N ILE A 644 28.89 -27.04 -61.57
CA ILE A 644 28.48 -26.83 -60.17
C ILE A 644 27.87 -25.43 -60.05
N LYS A 645 26.59 -25.36 -59.71
CA LYS A 645 25.88 -24.11 -59.43
C LYS A 645 26.01 -23.80 -57.94
N LYS A 646 26.74 -22.72 -57.60
CA LYS A 646 27.04 -22.33 -56.22
C LYS A 646 25.87 -21.64 -55.49
N ARG A 647 24.91 -21.11 -56.25
CA ARG A 647 23.70 -20.46 -55.77
C ARG A 647 22.51 -21.00 -56.54
N ASP A 648 21.33 -20.86 -55.95
CA ASP A 648 20.07 -21.06 -56.65
C ASP A 648 20.01 -20.11 -57.85
N TRP A 649 19.44 -20.57 -58.94
CA TRP A 649 19.47 -19.83 -60.20
C TRP A 649 18.15 -19.97 -60.94
N ASP A 650 17.76 -18.86 -61.56
CA ASP A 650 16.59 -18.81 -62.41
C ASP A 650 16.95 -19.32 -63.79
N CYS A 651 16.24 -20.36 -64.20
CA CYS A 651 16.18 -20.77 -65.58
C CYS A 651 15.31 -19.78 -66.36
N SER A 652 15.54 -19.64 -67.67
CA SER A 652 14.73 -18.81 -68.58
C SER A 652 13.23 -19.14 -68.59
N PHE A 653 12.81 -20.22 -67.92
CA PHE A 653 11.44 -20.73 -67.85
C PHE A 653 10.75 -20.58 -66.46
N HIS A 654 11.17 -19.59 -65.66
CA HIS A 654 10.54 -19.20 -64.37
C HIS A 654 10.43 -20.31 -63.30
N ASN A 655 11.49 -21.11 -63.14
CA ASN A 655 11.64 -21.99 -61.98
C ASN A 655 13.01 -21.77 -61.33
N VAL A 656 13.01 -21.62 -60.00
CA VAL A 656 14.23 -21.55 -59.20
C VAL A 656 14.81 -22.94 -59.08
N HIS A 657 15.97 -23.19 -59.71
CA HIS A 657 16.66 -24.47 -59.56
C HIS A 657 17.66 -24.38 -58.40
N PRO A 658 17.70 -25.40 -57.52
CA PRO A 658 18.57 -25.38 -56.35
C PRO A 658 20.05 -25.40 -56.74
N LYS A 659 20.90 -24.83 -55.89
CA LYS A 659 22.35 -25.02 -55.96
C LYS A 659 22.68 -26.51 -55.96
N GLY A 660 23.62 -26.93 -56.81
CA GLY A 660 23.87 -28.36 -56.99
C GLY A 660 24.85 -28.71 -58.10
N SER A 661 25.04 -30.01 -58.26
CA SER A 661 25.86 -30.62 -59.31
C SER A 661 24.98 -31.01 -60.48
N TYR A 662 25.27 -30.45 -61.65
CA TYR A 662 24.54 -30.66 -62.90
C TYR A 662 25.50 -31.12 -63.99
N ILE A 663 24.96 -31.77 -65.02
CA ILE A 663 25.62 -31.91 -66.31
C ILE A 663 25.03 -30.87 -67.27
N SER A 664 25.85 -30.30 -68.14
CA SER A 664 25.45 -29.40 -69.22
C SER A 664 25.63 -30.11 -70.55
N ILE A 665 24.64 -29.98 -71.42
CA ILE A 665 24.67 -30.40 -72.81
C ILE A 665 24.47 -29.14 -73.63
N ASP A 666 25.48 -28.77 -74.40
CA ASP A 666 25.42 -27.61 -75.28
C ASP A 666 25.35 -28.10 -76.72
N ILE A 667 24.28 -27.73 -77.41
CA ILE A 667 24.05 -28.10 -78.81
C ILE A 667 24.08 -26.80 -79.63
N THR A 668 25.17 -26.58 -80.34
CA THR A 668 25.40 -25.39 -81.17
C THR A 668 25.20 -25.72 -82.64
N ASN A 669 24.36 -24.97 -83.34
CA ASN A 669 24.24 -25.02 -84.79
C ASN A 669 24.57 -23.66 -85.42
N THR A 670 24.92 -23.67 -86.70
CA THR A 670 25.15 -22.47 -87.51
C THR A 670 23.95 -22.15 -88.40
N GLY A 671 22.74 -22.42 -87.89
CA GLY A 671 21.48 -22.06 -88.55
C GLY A 671 21.16 -20.57 -88.37
N PRO A 672 20.06 -20.08 -88.98
CA PRO A 672 19.65 -18.68 -88.86
C PRO A 672 19.39 -18.28 -87.40
N GLU A 673 19.63 -17.01 -87.11
CA GLU A 673 19.36 -16.41 -85.80
C GLU A 673 17.88 -16.53 -85.44
N ILE A 674 17.61 -16.79 -84.16
CA ILE A 674 16.27 -16.72 -83.56
C ILE A 674 16.05 -15.26 -83.14
N PRO A 675 15.12 -14.51 -83.77
CA PRO A 675 14.84 -13.13 -83.40
C PRO A 675 14.42 -13.00 -81.93
N LYS A 676 14.81 -11.91 -81.28
CA LYS A 676 14.52 -11.69 -79.85
C LYS A 676 13.03 -11.58 -79.56
N GLU A 677 12.25 -11.16 -80.54
CA GLU A 677 10.80 -11.00 -80.46
C GLU A 677 10.08 -12.34 -80.28
N ILE A 678 10.69 -13.44 -80.76
CA ILE A 678 10.10 -14.78 -80.72
C ILE A 678 10.72 -15.66 -79.64
N ALA A 679 11.75 -15.17 -78.95
CA ALA A 679 12.57 -15.92 -78.01
C ALA A 679 11.78 -16.54 -76.85
N SER A 680 10.74 -15.85 -76.35
CA SER A 680 9.88 -16.35 -75.28
C SER A 680 8.86 -17.38 -75.76
N GLN A 681 8.59 -17.43 -77.07
CA GLN A 681 7.54 -18.24 -77.68
C GLN A 681 8.05 -19.55 -78.27
N ILE A 682 9.37 -19.70 -78.53
CA ILE A 682 9.91 -20.90 -79.21
C ILE A 682 9.70 -22.22 -78.46
N PHE A 683 9.47 -22.18 -77.15
CA PHE A 683 9.16 -23.34 -76.31
C PHE A 683 7.66 -23.48 -76.01
N GLU A 684 6.83 -22.53 -76.46
CA GLU A 684 5.38 -22.64 -76.36
C GLU A 684 4.86 -23.72 -77.33
N PRO A 685 3.91 -24.56 -76.90
CA PRO A 685 3.31 -25.56 -77.78
C PRO A 685 2.69 -24.92 -79.02
N PHE A 686 2.88 -25.55 -80.19
CA PHE A 686 2.36 -25.11 -81.49
C PHE A 686 2.97 -23.82 -82.05
N TYR A 687 3.95 -23.23 -81.37
CA TYR A 687 4.68 -22.09 -81.91
C TYR A 687 5.68 -22.53 -82.98
N THR A 688 5.54 -22.01 -84.20
CA THR A 688 6.42 -22.34 -85.32
C THR A 688 6.57 -21.18 -86.29
N THR A 689 7.78 -21.00 -86.81
CA THR A 689 8.10 -20.03 -87.87
C THR A 689 8.14 -20.65 -89.26
N LYS A 690 7.89 -21.97 -89.38
CA LYS A 690 7.95 -22.71 -90.65
C LYS A 690 6.55 -23.04 -91.16
N SER A 691 6.37 -23.00 -92.48
CA SER A 691 5.10 -23.30 -93.16
C SER A 691 4.61 -24.75 -92.99
N LEU A 692 5.50 -25.69 -92.66
CA LEU A 692 5.21 -27.11 -92.38
C LEU A 692 5.66 -27.57 -90.98
N GLY A 693 6.16 -26.67 -90.14
CA GLY A 693 6.65 -27.00 -88.79
C GLY A 693 5.49 -27.15 -87.80
N ARG A 694 5.54 -28.14 -86.90
CA ARG A 694 4.46 -28.41 -85.93
C ARG A 694 4.54 -27.59 -84.63
N GLY A 695 5.68 -26.96 -84.36
CA GLY A 695 5.92 -26.20 -83.12
C GLY A 695 5.88 -27.05 -81.82
N LEU A 696 5.89 -28.37 -81.93
CA LEU A 696 5.82 -29.30 -80.79
C LEU A 696 7.19 -29.81 -80.33
N GLY A 697 8.22 -29.69 -81.17
CA GLY A 697 9.55 -30.27 -80.91
C GLY A 697 10.26 -29.63 -79.70
N LEU A 698 10.39 -28.30 -79.68
CA LEU A 698 11.04 -27.57 -78.58
C LEU A 698 10.17 -27.57 -77.31
N ALA A 699 8.84 -27.52 -77.43
CA ALA A 699 7.93 -27.66 -76.30
C ALA A 699 8.08 -29.05 -75.61
N ALA A 700 8.22 -30.13 -76.39
CA ALA A 700 8.49 -31.45 -75.85
C ALA A 700 9.87 -31.54 -75.18
N VAL A 701 10.88 -30.86 -75.72
CA VAL A 701 12.21 -30.75 -75.08
C VAL A 701 12.11 -30.08 -73.71
N ALA A 702 11.42 -28.94 -73.62
CA ALA A 702 11.22 -28.24 -72.35
C ALA A 702 10.49 -29.12 -71.32
N GLY A 703 9.42 -29.80 -71.73
CA GLY A 703 8.67 -30.72 -70.86
C GLY A 703 9.49 -31.92 -70.39
N ILE A 704 10.25 -32.57 -71.28
CA ILE A 704 11.12 -33.71 -70.91
C ILE A 704 12.20 -33.26 -69.93
N VAL A 705 12.86 -32.14 -70.19
CA VAL A 705 13.92 -31.61 -69.31
C VAL A 705 13.36 -31.23 -67.94
N GLN A 706 12.21 -30.58 -67.89
CA GLN A 706 11.54 -30.19 -66.65
C GLN A 706 11.09 -31.41 -65.83
N ASN A 707 10.51 -32.43 -66.47
CA ASN A 707 10.12 -33.69 -65.82
C ASN A 707 11.30 -34.45 -65.19
N HIS A 708 12.52 -34.16 -65.64
CA HIS A 708 13.76 -34.73 -65.10
C HIS A 708 14.51 -33.77 -64.16
N GLY A 709 13.84 -32.71 -63.66
CA GLY A 709 14.41 -31.75 -62.73
C GLY A 709 15.50 -30.85 -63.32
N GLY A 710 15.57 -30.78 -64.65
CA GLY A 710 16.54 -29.98 -65.40
C GLY A 710 15.99 -28.63 -65.89
N CYS A 711 16.86 -27.88 -66.56
CA CYS A 711 16.53 -26.61 -67.21
C CYS A 711 17.04 -26.61 -68.66
N VAL A 712 16.28 -25.98 -69.56
CA VAL A 712 16.72 -25.67 -70.92
C VAL A 712 16.73 -24.15 -71.12
N SER A 713 17.79 -23.63 -71.74
CA SER A 713 17.90 -22.26 -72.20
C SER A 713 18.59 -22.21 -73.56
N PHE A 714 18.64 -21.06 -74.21
CA PHE A 714 19.33 -20.91 -75.48
C PHE A 714 19.92 -19.52 -75.64
N ASP A 715 20.99 -19.43 -76.42
CA ASP A 715 21.61 -18.20 -76.87
C ASP A 715 21.68 -18.23 -78.40
N SER A 716 21.18 -17.18 -79.07
CA SER A 716 21.18 -17.08 -80.52
C SER A 716 21.87 -15.79 -80.97
N THR A 717 22.68 -15.90 -82.01
CA THR A 717 23.41 -14.81 -82.66
C THR A 717 23.33 -15.00 -84.17
N THR A 718 23.70 -13.97 -84.94
CA THR A 718 23.73 -14.00 -86.41
C THR A 718 24.55 -15.16 -87.00
N GLU A 719 25.50 -15.72 -86.25
CA GLU A 719 26.40 -16.78 -86.72
C GLU A 719 26.09 -18.17 -86.16
N LYS A 720 25.42 -18.26 -85.01
CA LYS A 720 25.14 -19.54 -84.34
C LYS A 720 24.01 -19.44 -83.31
N THR A 721 23.32 -20.56 -83.13
CA THR A 721 22.37 -20.77 -82.02
C THR A 721 22.86 -21.92 -81.15
N THR A 722 22.84 -21.74 -79.83
CA THR A 722 23.24 -22.76 -78.85
C THR A 722 22.11 -23.03 -77.88
N PHE A 723 21.68 -24.28 -77.79
CA PHE A 723 20.77 -24.74 -76.73
C PHE A 723 21.59 -25.31 -75.58
N HIS A 724 21.30 -24.84 -74.37
CA HIS A 724 21.92 -25.24 -73.12
C HIS A 724 20.94 -26.07 -72.30
N ILE A 725 21.26 -27.34 -72.06
CA ILE A 725 20.42 -28.25 -71.28
C ILE A 725 21.19 -28.66 -70.03
N LEU A 726 20.61 -28.40 -68.87
CA LEU A 726 21.18 -28.72 -67.57
C LEU A 726 20.35 -29.81 -66.90
N LEU A 727 20.97 -30.94 -66.56
CA LEU A 727 20.33 -32.06 -65.87
C LEU A 727 21.02 -32.36 -64.53
N PRO A 728 20.29 -32.69 -63.46
CA PRO A 728 20.88 -32.95 -62.15
C PRO A 728 21.71 -34.25 -62.15
N ARG A 729 22.86 -34.22 -61.47
CA ARG A 729 23.68 -35.42 -61.22
C ARG A 729 22.90 -36.42 -60.34
N ALA A 730 22.96 -37.70 -60.69
CA ALA A 730 22.48 -38.79 -59.85
C ALA A 730 23.31 -38.88 -58.54
N LYS A 731 22.62 -38.92 -57.39
CA LYS A 731 23.23 -39.14 -56.08
C LYS A 731 23.76 -40.59 -55.97
N GLU A 732 24.83 -40.82 -55.20
CA GLU A 732 25.53 -42.12 -55.14
C GLU A 732 24.76 -43.25 -54.46
N ASN A 733 23.68 -42.98 -53.73
CA ASN A 733 22.93 -43.98 -52.95
C ASN A 733 21.73 -44.64 -53.66
N THR A 734 21.64 -44.59 -54.99
CA THR A 734 20.59 -45.28 -55.76
C THR A 734 21.16 -46.47 -56.51
N GLU A 735 21.57 -47.52 -55.78
CA GLU A 735 21.75 -48.86 -56.36
C GLU A 735 20.46 -49.67 -56.15
N ASN A 736 19.92 -50.18 -57.26
CA ASN A 736 18.84 -51.18 -57.35
C ASN A 736 17.55 -50.92 -56.54
N SER A 737 16.74 -49.96 -56.97
CA SER A 737 15.29 -50.02 -56.74
C SER A 737 14.62 -50.63 -57.99
N GLU A 738 14.39 -51.94 -57.96
CA GLU A 738 13.48 -52.59 -58.90
C GLU A 738 12.08 -51.96 -58.78
N ASN A 739 11.53 -51.49 -59.91
CA ASN A 739 10.12 -51.19 -60.15
C ASN A 739 9.37 -50.35 -59.08
N GLU A 740 9.73 -49.08 -58.89
CA GLU A 740 8.79 -48.09 -58.35
C GLU A 740 8.19 -47.23 -59.48
N ILE A 741 6.89 -47.41 -59.71
CA ILE A 741 6.06 -46.41 -60.39
C ILE A 741 5.85 -45.29 -59.35
N LEU A 742 6.71 -44.29 -59.36
CA LEU A 742 6.59 -43.12 -58.49
C LEU A 742 5.47 -42.20 -59.02
N ASN A 743 4.33 -42.17 -58.32
CA ASN A 743 3.40 -41.06 -58.39
C ASN A 743 4.01 -39.88 -57.60
N HIS A 744 4.12 -38.73 -58.25
CA HIS A 744 4.83 -37.56 -57.71
C HIS A 744 4.22 -37.05 -56.39
N PRO A 745 5.02 -36.74 -55.36
CA PRO A 745 4.62 -35.83 -54.29
C PRO A 745 4.62 -34.40 -54.83
N ALA A 746 3.55 -33.64 -54.58
CA ALA A 746 3.44 -32.23 -54.95
C ALA A 746 4.69 -31.45 -54.54
N MET A 747 5.31 -30.75 -55.50
CA MET A 747 6.39 -29.81 -55.20
C MET A 747 5.84 -28.73 -54.26
N THR A 748 6.49 -28.59 -53.11
CA THR A 748 6.32 -27.48 -52.17
C THR A 748 6.53 -26.16 -52.89
N SER A 749 5.43 -25.45 -53.14
CA SER A 749 5.42 -24.04 -53.52
C SER A 749 5.83 -23.19 -52.31
N GLY A 750 7.14 -23.01 -52.14
CA GLY A 750 7.68 -21.95 -51.29
C GLY A 750 7.44 -20.61 -51.96
N GLN A 751 6.43 -19.89 -51.48
CA GLN A 751 6.22 -18.47 -51.78
C GLN A 751 7.45 -17.67 -51.34
N ASN A 752 8.00 -16.86 -52.24
CA ASN A 752 8.56 -15.57 -51.90
C ASN A 752 8.02 -14.56 -52.91
N LEU A 753 6.92 -13.92 -52.52
CA LEU A 753 6.38 -12.72 -53.15
C LEU A 753 7.31 -11.56 -52.81
N ILE A 754 7.97 -10.97 -53.81
CA ILE A 754 8.41 -9.59 -53.76
C ILE A 754 7.77 -8.89 -54.96
N HIS A 755 6.73 -8.13 -54.65
CA HIS A 755 5.96 -7.13 -55.42
C HIS A 755 5.51 -7.42 -56.84
#